data_AF-A0A4V5MMR0-F1
#
_entry.id   AF-A0A4V5MMR0-F1
#
_cell.length_a   1.000
_cell.length_b   1.000
_cell.length_c   1.000
_cell.angle_alpha   90.00
_cell.angle_beta   90.00
_cell.angle_gamma   90.00
#
_symmetry.space_group_name_H-M   'P 1'
#
loop_
_entity.id
_entity.type
_entity.pdbx_description
1 polymer ?
#
loop_
_entity_poly.entity_id
_entity_poly.type
_entity_poly.pdbx_seq_one_letter_code
_entity_poly.pdbx_strand_id
1 'polypeptide(L)'
;MKKIVAAVMLSLTSSMSISFAQDLWPSVTKEMKPWTRWWWLGSAVDKPNLDRELKLFEKAGFGGVEVTPIYGAKNYEKRYVQYLSPTWMEMLDFTTSTSNKLGMGVDINLGTGWPFGGPQIEEKDAATRVFLDEIIIKKGEKLHFPIKVSDAKQTYSSLQALRAYTSSGEEINLDAFIRSGDPAWTAPENVNIIALFSGRTRQKVKRAAPGGEGFTLDHLGTSSVQTYFQRFEKAFSDRQLNVRSFFNDSYEVYGANWTDGFLGEFEQLKGYKLQDQLIHFAGKSTDLDKQARVKSDYREVVSAILKNNFLIPFTAFANKHGAISKNQAHGSPGNLIDLYASTDIAECETFGSSSFDIPNLRRDSADVRNVDPDPMMAKFATSATNTSGKKYTSSETFTWLTEHFKTSLSQAKPEVEQLFLAGVNHVFYHGTTYSPQDVPYPGWLFYASVNFTTNNSFWPHLSGLNQYITRVQSILQTSKADNELLIYWPIYDIWHNAKGVDKSLSVHHVDDWLHPTEFYKQSVRLQKMGFSFDFVTDDIIGRASVQDHRIITAEKANPYKVIYIPTCTYFSEKTFEKLLLLAEQGATIIFEDLPKEIHGLSDSEGRKAKLQSLIAKLNFNKDDVNQYTAYGKGKVYLTKDAQSALETEQVFGERMIRTGLKFSRRVSGEDTYYYLVNHGKSTVDQEVRLNTEGKNYILLDPQTGANYALPVRNKSIRVQLKSGYAWVILVTDDKQAEKTYAYHDDVKEVVTFSAPWKVTFTTGGPELPKGRSLSELSSWTTWNDKVANRFSGTAAYETTFKLNKEQGKSYVLELGKVAESAKVMVNGKNVGLVWAHPFEVNIEDFLNDGENTIRVEVANLMANRVRDLDVQGVQWRNYHEINFVNINYKEFDASGWKLMDSGLLGPVRILSY
;
A
#
# COMPACT_ATOMS: atom_id res chain seq x y z
N MET A 1 -47.25 -29.70 64.38
CA MET A 1 -47.82 -28.36 64.69
C MET A 1 -46.99 -27.28 64.01
N LYS A 2 -47.64 -26.41 63.22
CA LYS A 2 -47.28 -25.02 62.83
C LYS A 2 -45.78 -24.72 62.53
N LYS A 3 -45.36 -24.65 61.27
CA LYS A 3 -45.22 -23.41 60.45
C LYS A 3 -44.73 -22.17 61.24
N ILE A 4 -43.45 -21.82 61.07
CA ILE A 4 -42.94 -20.45 61.23
C ILE A 4 -42.27 -20.07 59.91
N VAL A 5 -42.77 -18.99 59.32
CA VAL A 5 -42.31 -18.34 58.10
C VAL A 5 -41.20 -17.38 58.48
N ALA A 6 -40.01 -17.53 57.90
CA ALA A 6 -38.97 -16.51 57.90
C ALA A 6 -38.96 -15.83 56.53
N ALA A 7 -39.38 -14.57 56.51
CA ALA A 7 -39.34 -13.71 55.35
C ALA A 7 -37.90 -13.27 55.08
N VAL A 8 -37.36 -13.62 53.91
CA VAL A 8 -36.17 -13.00 53.35
C VAL A 8 -36.66 -11.94 52.36
N MET A 9 -36.49 -10.67 52.71
CA MET A 9 -36.61 -9.57 51.75
C MET A 9 -35.44 -9.70 50.76
N LEU A 10 -35.71 -10.23 49.56
CA LEU A 10 -34.86 -9.93 48.41
C LEU A 10 -35.23 -8.53 47.92
N SER A 11 -34.33 -7.58 48.15
CA SER A 11 -34.31 -6.31 47.44
C SER A 11 -34.15 -6.60 45.94
N LEU A 12 -35.23 -6.42 45.19
CA LEU A 12 -35.17 -6.26 43.73
C LEU A 12 -34.41 -4.98 43.41
N THR A 13 -33.09 -5.08 43.28
CA THR A 13 -32.36 -4.15 42.41
C THR A 13 -32.73 -4.56 40.99
N SER A 14 -33.67 -3.84 40.39
CA SER A 14 -33.89 -3.84 38.96
C SER A 14 -32.64 -3.30 38.28
N SER A 15 -31.66 -4.17 38.06
CA SER A 15 -30.67 -3.98 37.01
C SER A 15 -31.46 -3.99 35.71
N MET A 16 -31.78 -2.81 35.18
CA MET A 16 -32.10 -2.65 33.77
C MET A 16 -30.88 -3.14 33.00
N SER A 17 -30.90 -4.41 32.62
CA SER A 17 -30.10 -4.93 31.54
C SER A 17 -30.52 -4.14 30.31
N ILE A 18 -29.69 -3.18 29.91
CA ILE A 18 -29.78 -2.58 28.58
C ILE A 18 -29.57 -3.73 27.61
N SER A 19 -30.67 -4.22 27.05
CA SER A 19 -30.65 -5.18 25.95
C SER A 19 -29.87 -4.53 24.82
N PHE A 20 -28.70 -5.11 24.52
CA PHE A 20 -27.78 -4.65 23.49
C PHE A 20 -28.51 -4.39 22.18
N ALA A 21 -28.45 -3.15 21.69
CA ALA A 21 -28.46 -2.91 20.26
C ALA A 21 -27.32 -3.75 19.68
N GLN A 22 -27.65 -4.61 18.72
CA GLN A 22 -26.66 -5.35 17.96
C GLN A 22 -25.81 -4.31 17.21
N ASP A 23 -24.57 -4.08 17.65
CA ASP A 23 -23.70 -3.09 17.02
C ASP A 23 -23.58 -3.41 15.53
N LEU A 24 -24.02 -2.48 14.68
CA LEU A 24 -24.01 -2.65 13.23
C LEU A 24 -22.59 -2.62 12.67
N TRP A 25 -21.63 -2.12 13.45
CA TRP A 25 -20.21 -2.26 13.15
C TRP A 25 -19.71 -3.67 13.50
N PRO A 26 -18.82 -4.24 12.68
CA PRO A 26 -18.12 -5.46 13.05
C PRO A 26 -17.34 -5.31 14.35
N SER A 27 -17.30 -6.38 15.16
CA SER A 27 -16.45 -6.42 16.35
C SER A 27 -14.98 -6.21 15.99
N VAL A 28 -14.34 -5.22 16.60
CA VAL A 28 -12.98 -4.81 16.28
C VAL A 28 -11.95 -5.85 16.71
N THR A 29 -11.10 -6.28 15.78
CA THR A 29 -9.87 -7.03 16.09
C THR A 29 -8.63 -6.15 15.96
N LYS A 30 -7.48 -6.64 16.41
CA LYS A 30 -6.21 -5.90 16.32
C LYS A 30 -5.73 -5.69 14.87
N GLU A 31 -6.08 -6.59 13.95
CA GLU A 31 -5.80 -6.44 12.52
C GLU A 31 -6.68 -5.35 11.89
N MET A 32 -7.85 -5.05 12.46
CA MET A 32 -8.70 -3.98 11.94
C MET A 32 -8.18 -2.60 12.31
N LYS A 33 -7.32 -2.46 13.32
CA LYS A 33 -6.65 -1.20 13.64
C LYS A 33 -5.46 -0.97 12.69
N PRO A 34 -5.03 0.29 12.43
CA PRO A 34 -3.78 0.52 11.72
C PRO A 34 -2.59 0.02 12.52
N TRP A 35 -1.53 -0.39 11.82
CA TRP A 35 -0.26 -0.77 12.40
C TRP A 35 0.80 0.26 12.04
N THR A 36 2.00 0.15 12.62
CA THR A 36 3.11 1.05 12.30
C THR A 36 4.39 0.28 12.10
N ARG A 37 5.16 0.64 11.07
CA ARG A 37 6.56 0.23 10.97
C ARG A 37 7.36 0.96 12.03
N TRP A 38 7.98 0.19 12.92
CA TRP A 38 8.66 0.64 14.11
C TRP A 38 10.17 0.52 13.94
N TRP A 39 10.82 1.64 13.63
CA TRP A 39 12.24 1.69 13.30
C TRP A 39 13.09 1.56 14.56
N TRP A 40 13.87 0.47 14.63
CA TRP A 40 14.79 0.21 15.74
C TRP A 40 16.21 0.63 15.35
N LEU A 41 16.56 1.90 15.61
CA LEU A 41 17.88 2.44 15.30
C LEU A 41 18.97 1.71 16.10
N GLY A 42 19.90 1.05 15.41
CA GLY A 42 21.00 0.29 16.01
C GLY A 42 20.53 -0.90 16.86
N SER A 43 19.26 -1.27 16.74
CA SER A 43 18.51 -2.09 17.71
C SER A 43 18.75 -1.67 19.17
N ALA A 44 19.00 -0.38 19.42
CA ALA A 44 19.38 0.15 20.72
C ALA A 44 18.17 0.32 21.66
N VAL A 45 17.41 -0.76 21.84
CA VAL A 45 16.16 -0.81 22.60
C VAL A 45 16.36 -1.38 24.00
N ASP A 46 15.48 -1.01 24.93
CA ASP A 46 15.46 -1.52 26.30
C ASP A 46 14.03 -1.77 26.78
N LYS A 47 13.87 -2.72 27.72
CA LYS A 47 12.54 -3.15 28.20
C LYS A 47 11.68 -2.00 28.76
N PRO A 48 12.19 -1.08 29.61
CA PRO A 48 11.39 0.06 30.08
C PRO A 48 10.82 0.94 28.96
N ASN A 49 11.63 1.31 27.97
CA ASN A 49 11.18 2.15 26.87
C ASN A 49 10.28 1.39 25.90
N LEU A 50 10.53 0.11 25.64
CA LEU A 50 9.64 -0.75 24.86
C LEU A 50 8.24 -0.84 25.50
N ASP A 51 8.15 -1.07 26.82
CA ASP A 51 6.86 -1.10 27.53
C ASP A 51 6.13 0.25 27.45
N ARG A 52 6.85 1.36 27.64
CA ARG A 52 6.30 2.71 27.51
C ARG A 52 5.74 2.97 26.12
N GLU A 53 6.50 2.70 25.06
CA GLU A 53 6.08 2.99 23.69
C GLU A 53 4.91 2.11 23.25
N LEU A 54 4.92 0.81 23.59
CA LEU A 54 3.80 -0.08 23.28
C LEU A 54 2.49 0.39 23.94
N LYS A 55 2.55 0.86 25.19
CA LYS A 55 1.38 1.47 25.86
C LYS A 55 0.91 2.76 25.18
N LEU A 56 1.84 3.57 24.66
CA LEU A 56 1.50 4.77 23.90
C LEU A 56 0.87 4.43 22.55
N PHE A 57 1.35 3.38 21.88
CA PHE A 57 0.77 2.90 20.62
C PHE A 57 -0.63 2.32 20.82
N GLU A 58 -0.84 1.49 21.84
CA GLU A 58 -2.16 0.96 22.22
C GLU A 58 -3.15 2.10 22.47
N LYS A 59 -2.76 3.08 23.31
CA LYS A 59 -3.60 4.25 23.63
C LYS A 59 -3.88 5.13 22.41
N ALA A 60 -2.94 5.22 21.47
CA ALA A 60 -3.14 5.93 20.21
C ALA A 60 -4.03 5.16 19.22
N GLY A 61 -4.40 3.91 19.52
CA GLY A 61 -5.29 3.10 18.70
C GLY A 61 -4.58 2.23 17.66
N PHE A 62 -3.28 1.99 17.79
CA PHE A 62 -2.59 1.03 16.93
C PHE A 62 -2.95 -0.41 17.30
N GLY A 63 -3.02 -1.27 16.29
CA GLY A 63 -3.26 -2.72 16.44
C GLY A 63 -2.02 -3.57 16.55
N GLY A 64 -0.86 -3.01 16.21
CA GLY A 64 0.39 -3.73 16.19
C GLY A 64 1.53 -2.90 15.65
N VAL A 65 2.72 -3.49 15.71
CA VAL A 65 3.97 -2.91 15.25
C VAL A 65 4.66 -3.87 14.29
N GLU A 66 5.39 -3.33 13.32
CA GLU A 66 6.34 -4.09 12.52
C GLU A 66 7.75 -3.67 12.93
N VAL A 67 8.49 -4.55 13.62
CA VAL A 67 9.84 -4.25 14.07
C VAL A 67 10.79 -4.29 12.88
N THR A 68 11.40 -3.14 12.59
CA THR A 68 12.38 -3.01 11.49
C THR A 68 13.71 -2.50 12.02
N PRO A 69 14.67 -3.41 12.30
CA PRO A 69 16.02 -3.06 12.72
C PRO A 69 16.77 -2.32 11.61
N ILE A 70 17.45 -1.24 11.97
CA ILE A 70 18.15 -0.40 11.01
C ILE A 70 19.42 0.22 11.62
N TYR A 71 20.19 0.98 10.85
CA TYR A 71 21.38 1.73 11.31
C TYR A 71 21.12 2.52 12.61
N GLY A 72 22.18 2.79 13.37
CA GLY A 72 22.05 3.44 14.68
C GLY A 72 22.19 4.96 14.71
N ALA A 73 21.84 5.53 15.87
CA ALA A 73 22.08 6.94 16.19
C ALA A 73 23.49 7.16 16.75
N LYS A 74 24.22 8.13 16.19
CA LYS A 74 25.59 8.48 16.58
C LYS A 74 25.67 8.85 18.06
N ASN A 75 26.77 8.48 18.71
CA ASN A 75 27.04 8.65 20.15
C ASN A 75 26.25 7.70 21.07
N TYR A 76 25.46 6.78 20.52
CA TYR A 76 24.73 5.75 21.26
C TYR A 76 25.22 4.33 20.94
N GLU A 77 26.39 4.18 20.32
CA GLU A 77 26.96 2.89 19.88
C GLU A 77 27.11 1.89 21.02
N LYS A 78 27.37 2.36 22.25
CA LYS A 78 27.44 1.53 23.45
C LYS A 78 26.11 0.84 23.81
N ARG A 79 24.99 1.33 23.28
CA ARG A 79 23.64 0.75 23.48
C ARG A 79 23.23 -0.18 22.33
N TYR A 80 24.01 -0.28 21.27
CA TYR A 80 23.63 -1.06 20.09
C TYR A 80 23.55 -2.55 20.44
N VAL A 81 22.53 -3.21 19.88
CA VAL A 81 22.33 -4.65 20.05
C VAL A 81 22.49 -5.32 18.69
N GLN A 82 23.35 -6.33 18.64
CA GLN A 82 23.62 -7.06 17.40
C GLN A 82 22.37 -7.86 16.97
N TYR A 83 21.93 -7.70 15.74
CA TYR A 83 20.76 -8.38 15.19
C TYR A 83 20.89 -9.90 15.28
N LEU A 84 19.83 -10.56 15.76
CA LEU A 84 19.75 -12.01 16.07
C LEU A 84 20.71 -12.51 17.17
N SER A 85 21.40 -11.62 17.90
CA SER A 85 22.10 -12.03 19.12
C SER A 85 21.12 -12.50 20.21
N PRO A 86 21.55 -13.27 21.22
CA PRO A 86 20.69 -13.66 22.34
C PRO A 86 19.97 -12.47 23.00
N THR A 87 20.66 -11.35 23.19
CA THR A 87 20.08 -10.11 23.73
C THR A 87 19.01 -9.53 22.81
N TRP A 88 19.23 -9.53 21.49
CA TRP A 88 18.22 -9.06 20.53
C TRP A 88 16.96 -9.93 20.57
N MET A 89 17.14 -11.26 20.61
CA MET A 89 16.03 -12.20 20.73
C MET A 89 15.25 -12.00 22.03
N GLU A 90 15.92 -11.68 23.14
CA GLU A 90 15.24 -11.33 24.40
C GLU A 90 14.39 -10.05 24.29
N MET A 91 14.85 -9.03 23.54
CA MET A 91 14.07 -7.82 23.29
C MET A 91 12.85 -8.10 22.41
N LEU A 92 12.98 -9.00 21.42
CA LEU A 92 11.86 -9.46 20.61
C LEU A 92 10.84 -10.25 21.46
N ASP A 93 11.30 -11.16 22.32
CA ASP A 93 10.43 -11.93 23.23
C ASP A 93 9.67 -11.01 24.19
N PHE A 94 10.35 -10.00 24.74
CA PHE A 94 9.71 -8.97 25.57
C PHE A 94 8.67 -8.18 24.79
N THR A 95 8.99 -7.76 23.57
CA THR A 95 8.11 -6.98 22.69
C THR A 95 6.86 -7.77 22.35
N THR A 96 7.00 -9.00 21.85
CA THR A 96 5.86 -9.86 21.50
C THR A 96 4.99 -10.20 22.70
N SER A 97 5.59 -10.51 23.85
CA SER A 97 4.86 -10.78 25.10
C SER A 97 4.08 -9.57 25.60
N THR A 98 4.68 -8.38 25.52
CA THR A 98 4.05 -7.13 25.97
C THR A 98 2.94 -6.69 25.01
N SER A 99 3.18 -6.74 23.70
CA SER A 99 2.16 -6.50 22.68
C SER A 99 0.96 -7.42 22.85
N ASN A 100 1.19 -8.72 23.07
CA ASN A 100 0.09 -9.67 23.29
C ASN A 100 -0.76 -9.33 24.52
N LYS A 101 -0.13 -8.91 25.64
CA LYS A 101 -0.85 -8.45 26.84
C LYS A 101 -1.69 -7.19 26.59
N LEU A 102 -1.27 -6.35 25.64
CA LEU A 102 -1.98 -5.14 25.20
C LEU A 102 -3.00 -5.42 24.08
N GLY A 103 -3.16 -6.68 23.66
CA GLY A 103 -4.02 -7.04 22.52
C GLY A 103 -3.50 -6.56 21.17
N MET A 104 -2.18 -6.31 21.06
CA MET A 104 -1.50 -5.90 19.84
C MET A 104 -0.78 -7.07 19.16
N GLY A 105 -0.52 -6.95 17.86
CA GLY A 105 0.31 -7.88 17.08
C GLY A 105 1.72 -7.36 16.83
N VAL A 106 2.61 -8.26 16.43
CA VAL A 106 3.99 -7.94 16.05
C VAL A 106 4.32 -8.63 14.73
N ASP A 107 4.70 -7.85 13.74
CA ASP A 107 5.38 -8.33 12.54
C ASP A 107 6.88 -7.98 12.67
N ILE A 108 7.74 -8.66 11.92
CA ILE A 108 9.16 -8.27 11.80
C ILE A 108 9.60 -8.30 10.34
N ASN A 109 10.51 -7.40 9.98
CA ASN A 109 11.34 -7.62 8.79
C ASN A 109 12.20 -8.87 9.04
N LEU A 110 12.20 -9.84 8.12
CA LEU A 110 13.06 -11.03 8.22
C LEU A 110 14.48 -10.68 7.77
N GLY A 111 15.08 -9.67 8.40
CA GLY A 111 16.31 -9.01 7.96
C GLY A 111 16.53 -7.69 8.69
N THR A 112 17.47 -6.88 8.20
CA THR A 112 17.68 -5.50 8.68
C THR A 112 17.75 -4.58 7.49
N GLY A 113 17.17 -3.38 7.57
CA GLY A 113 17.07 -2.52 6.40
C GLY A 113 16.50 -3.29 5.19
N TRP A 114 17.06 -3.09 4.01
CA TRP A 114 16.65 -3.77 2.78
C TRP A 114 17.73 -3.68 1.68
N PRO A 115 17.69 -4.51 0.63
CA PRO A 115 16.92 -5.74 0.49
C PRO A 115 17.47 -6.86 1.39
N PHE A 116 16.85 -8.04 1.36
CA PHE A 116 17.32 -9.20 2.11
C PHE A 116 18.78 -9.53 1.81
N GLY A 117 19.55 -9.72 2.88
CA GLY A 117 20.97 -10.02 2.85
C GLY A 117 21.55 -10.01 4.26
N GLY A 118 22.86 -10.10 4.37
CA GLY A 118 23.53 -10.03 5.66
C GLY A 118 24.89 -10.75 5.67
N PRO A 119 25.54 -10.82 6.85
CA PRO A 119 26.87 -11.40 7.00
C PRO A 119 26.97 -12.89 6.63
N GLN A 120 25.86 -13.62 6.57
CA GLN A 120 25.84 -15.01 6.12
C GLN A 120 25.90 -15.16 4.60
N ILE A 121 25.67 -14.09 3.85
CA ILE A 121 25.72 -14.11 2.39
C ILE A 121 27.16 -13.84 1.96
N GLU A 122 27.84 -14.90 1.54
CA GLU A 122 29.16 -14.82 0.92
C GLU A 122 29.04 -14.29 -0.52
N GLU A 123 30.17 -13.89 -1.13
CA GLU A 123 30.16 -13.36 -2.49
C GLU A 123 29.57 -14.35 -3.51
N LYS A 124 29.75 -15.67 -3.31
CA LYS A 124 29.14 -16.71 -4.14
C LYS A 124 27.61 -16.75 -4.07
N ASP A 125 27.00 -16.29 -2.97
CA ASP A 125 25.53 -16.31 -2.76
C ASP A 125 24.91 -14.91 -2.97
N ALA A 126 25.73 -13.91 -3.30
CA ALA A 126 25.32 -12.53 -3.46
C ALA A 126 24.54 -12.30 -4.76
N ALA A 127 23.70 -11.25 -4.77
CA ALA A 127 22.89 -10.83 -5.91
C ALA A 127 23.68 -10.83 -7.23
N THR A 128 23.15 -11.58 -8.21
CA THR A 128 23.88 -11.97 -9.42
C THR A 128 23.39 -11.20 -10.64
N ARG A 129 24.31 -10.88 -11.55
CA ARG A 129 24.05 -10.16 -12.80
C ARG A 129 24.78 -10.80 -13.98
N VAL A 130 24.19 -10.67 -15.16
CA VAL A 130 24.82 -11.11 -16.40
C VAL A 130 25.78 -10.03 -16.94
N PHE A 131 26.91 -10.48 -17.48
CA PHE A 131 27.80 -9.66 -18.30
C PHE A 131 27.87 -10.26 -19.70
N LEU A 132 27.81 -9.40 -20.71
CA LEU A 132 27.88 -9.76 -22.12
C LEU A 132 29.03 -8.98 -22.72
N ASP A 133 30.24 -9.54 -22.59
CA ASP A 133 31.46 -8.91 -23.08
C ASP A 133 31.63 -9.19 -24.58
N GLU A 134 32.16 -8.20 -25.29
CA GLU A 134 32.51 -8.31 -26.70
C GLU A 134 34.02 -8.31 -26.90
N ILE A 135 34.51 -9.26 -27.68
CA ILE A 135 35.94 -9.40 -27.98
C ILE A 135 36.10 -9.53 -29.50
N ILE A 136 36.81 -8.59 -30.11
CA ILE A 136 37.13 -8.65 -31.54
C ILE A 136 38.47 -9.36 -31.70
N ILE A 137 38.49 -10.45 -32.47
CA ILE A 137 39.71 -11.21 -32.77
C ILE A 137 39.89 -11.23 -34.29
N LYS A 138 41.08 -10.84 -34.78
CA LYS A 138 41.39 -10.89 -36.21
C LYS A 138 41.79 -12.30 -36.63
N LYS A 139 41.68 -12.56 -37.94
CA LYS A 139 42.16 -13.81 -38.54
C LYS A 139 43.59 -14.14 -38.10
N GLY A 140 43.78 -15.35 -37.58
CA GLY A 140 45.09 -15.86 -37.13
C GLY A 140 45.52 -15.41 -35.74
N GLU A 141 44.81 -14.47 -35.09
CA GLU A 141 45.04 -14.14 -33.69
C GLU A 141 44.49 -15.22 -32.76
N LYS A 142 45.05 -15.29 -31.54
CA LYS A 142 44.67 -16.26 -30.53
C LYS A 142 43.85 -15.61 -29.42
N LEU A 143 42.72 -16.23 -29.09
CA LEU A 143 41.99 -15.99 -27.85
C LEU A 143 42.57 -16.88 -26.76
N HIS A 144 43.05 -16.30 -25.68
CA HIS A 144 43.67 -17.03 -24.58
C HIS A 144 42.69 -17.32 -23.44
N PHE A 145 42.79 -18.51 -22.85
CA PHE A 145 41.96 -18.95 -21.73
C PHE A 145 42.78 -19.03 -20.41
N PRO A 146 42.16 -18.82 -19.25
CA PRO A 146 40.75 -18.48 -19.05
C PRO A 146 40.46 -17.01 -19.42
N ILE A 147 39.32 -16.79 -20.09
CA ILE A 147 38.81 -15.43 -20.35
C ILE A 147 38.22 -14.90 -19.03
N LYS A 148 38.54 -13.65 -18.70
CA LYS A 148 37.99 -12.95 -17.54
C LYS A 148 36.97 -11.92 -18.00
N VAL A 149 35.97 -11.69 -17.16
CA VAL A 149 35.02 -10.59 -17.34
C VAL A 149 35.75 -9.25 -17.40
N SER A 150 35.28 -8.35 -18.25
CA SER A 150 35.87 -7.04 -18.52
C SER A 150 35.79 -6.08 -17.33
N ASP A 151 34.79 -6.25 -16.47
CA ASP A 151 34.65 -5.49 -15.23
C ASP A 151 35.68 -5.95 -14.19
N ALA A 152 36.78 -5.19 -14.07
CA ALA A 152 37.86 -5.44 -13.13
C ALA A 152 37.45 -5.45 -11.64
N LYS A 153 36.22 -4.99 -11.31
CA LYS A 153 35.68 -5.05 -9.95
C LYS A 153 35.16 -6.43 -9.58
N GLN A 154 34.98 -7.33 -10.54
CA GLN A 154 34.50 -8.68 -10.30
C GLN A 154 35.60 -9.54 -9.69
N THR A 155 35.35 -10.06 -8.50
CA THR A 155 36.20 -11.03 -7.80
C THR A 155 35.63 -12.44 -7.83
N TYR A 156 34.32 -12.56 -8.08
CA TYR A 156 33.62 -13.82 -8.32
C TYR A 156 32.83 -13.73 -9.64
N SER A 157 33.23 -14.50 -10.64
CA SER A 157 32.54 -14.59 -11.93
C SER A 157 32.80 -15.93 -12.61
N SER A 158 31.87 -16.38 -13.44
CA SER A 158 31.96 -17.62 -14.22
C SER A 158 31.61 -17.36 -15.68
N LEU A 159 32.47 -17.79 -16.61
CA LEU A 159 32.16 -17.81 -18.05
C LEU A 159 31.19 -18.97 -18.33
N GLN A 160 29.99 -18.66 -18.80
CA GLN A 160 28.92 -19.64 -18.97
C GLN A 160 28.62 -19.99 -20.44
N ALA A 161 28.84 -19.05 -21.37
CA ALA A 161 28.71 -19.29 -22.80
C ALA A 161 29.68 -18.42 -23.61
N LEU A 162 30.14 -18.95 -24.74
CA LEU A 162 31.06 -18.26 -25.65
C LEU A 162 30.67 -18.55 -27.11
N ARG A 163 30.36 -17.49 -27.87
CA ARG A 163 30.01 -17.57 -29.29
C ARG A 163 30.85 -16.58 -30.09
N ALA A 164 31.49 -17.05 -31.15
CA ALA A 164 32.15 -16.19 -32.12
C ALA A 164 31.27 -16.04 -33.36
N TYR A 165 31.18 -14.83 -33.90
CA TYR A 165 30.38 -14.51 -35.07
C TYR A 165 31.28 -13.96 -36.16
N THR A 166 31.26 -14.57 -37.33
CA THR A 166 31.99 -14.10 -38.51
C THR A 166 31.37 -12.82 -39.08
N SER A 167 32.06 -12.19 -40.02
CA SER A 167 31.52 -11.03 -40.73
C SER A 167 30.25 -11.34 -41.56
N SER A 168 30.06 -12.60 -41.97
CA SER A 168 28.84 -13.07 -42.64
C SER A 168 27.70 -13.40 -41.66
N GLY A 169 27.95 -13.34 -40.35
CA GLY A 169 26.98 -13.67 -39.31
C GLY A 169 26.93 -15.16 -38.95
N GLU A 170 27.85 -15.98 -39.47
CA GLU A 170 27.97 -17.39 -39.10
C GLU A 170 28.44 -17.53 -37.65
N GLU A 171 27.77 -18.39 -36.88
CA GLU A 171 28.10 -18.67 -35.49
C GLU A 171 29.11 -19.82 -35.38
N ILE A 172 30.17 -19.60 -34.61
CA ILE A 172 31.12 -20.62 -34.16
C ILE A 172 30.95 -20.79 -32.66
N ASN A 173 30.49 -21.97 -32.24
CA ASN A 173 30.32 -22.30 -30.82
C ASN A 173 31.68 -22.64 -30.17
N LEU A 174 32.07 -21.87 -29.16
CA LEU A 174 33.33 -22.02 -28.44
C LEU A 174 33.15 -22.60 -27.01
N ASP A 175 31.96 -23.09 -26.65
CA ASP A 175 31.68 -23.59 -25.28
C ASP A 175 32.59 -24.76 -24.87
N ALA A 176 33.07 -25.56 -25.83
CA ALA A 176 34.00 -26.65 -25.55
C ALA A 176 35.31 -26.14 -24.91
N PHE A 177 35.80 -24.96 -25.31
CA PHE A 177 37.02 -24.35 -24.78
C PHE A 177 36.86 -23.84 -23.35
N ILE A 178 35.63 -23.59 -22.90
CA ILE A 178 35.33 -23.24 -21.50
C ILE A 178 35.67 -24.42 -20.58
N ARG A 179 35.51 -25.66 -21.07
CA ARG A 179 35.62 -26.89 -20.27
C ARG A 179 36.87 -27.72 -20.57
N SER A 180 37.45 -27.61 -21.76
CA SER A 180 38.56 -28.47 -22.21
C SER A 180 39.89 -28.20 -21.49
N GLY A 181 40.08 -26.99 -20.97
CA GLY A 181 41.36 -26.54 -20.41
C GLY A 181 42.40 -26.17 -21.46
N ASP A 182 42.00 -26.09 -22.74
CA ASP A 182 42.89 -25.64 -23.82
C ASP A 182 43.34 -24.20 -23.58
N PRO A 183 44.63 -23.87 -23.77
CA PRO A 183 45.16 -22.55 -23.41
C PRO A 183 44.79 -21.45 -24.43
N ALA A 184 44.38 -21.81 -25.64
CA ALA A 184 44.02 -20.86 -26.68
C ALA A 184 43.16 -21.43 -27.82
N TRP A 185 42.39 -20.56 -28.46
CA TRP A 185 41.68 -20.80 -29.73
C TRP A 185 42.18 -19.81 -30.80
N THR A 186 42.44 -20.26 -32.02
CA THR A 186 42.90 -19.41 -33.13
C THR A 186 41.73 -19.08 -34.05
N ALA A 187 41.52 -17.80 -34.33
CA ALA A 187 40.41 -17.38 -35.18
C ALA A 187 40.66 -17.73 -36.66
N PRO A 188 39.74 -18.46 -37.33
CA PRO A 188 39.88 -18.81 -38.74
C PRO A 188 39.71 -17.60 -39.68
N GLU A 189 39.02 -16.57 -39.21
CA GLU A 189 38.78 -15.28 -39.87
C GLU A 189 38.57 -14.16 -38.84
N ASN A 190 38.18 -12.96 -39.28
CA ASN A 190 37.81 -11.89 -38.35
C ASN A 190 36.47 -12.21 -37.69
N VAL A 191 36.43 -12.23 -36.36
CA VAL A 191 35.23 -12.56 -35.60
C VAL A 191 34.95 -11.54 -34.50
N ASN A 192 33.67 -11.33 -34.20
CA ASN A 192 33.22 -10.71 -32.96
C ASN A 192 32.73 -11.80 -32.01
N ILE A 193 33.31 -11.87 -30.82
CA ILE A 193 33.00 -12.89 -29.82
C ILE A 193 32.13 -12.27 -28.75
N ILE A 194 31.02 -12.93 -28.43
CA ILE A 194 30.17 -12.60 -27.29
C ILE A 194 30.44 -13.62 -26.19
N ALA A 195 30.93 -13.13 -25.05
CA ALA A 195 31.18 -13.92 -23.86
C ALA A 195 30.14 -13.59 -22.78
N LEU A 196 29.35 -14.60 -22.39
CA LEU A 196 28.36 -14.48 -21.33
C LEU A 196 28.99 -14.92 -20.01
N PHE A 197 29.07 -14.00 -19.05
CA PHE A 197 29.48 -14.31 -17.68
C PHE A 197 28.32 -14.15 -16.69
N SER A 198 28.29 -15.04 -15.70
CA SER A 198 27.61 -14.79 -14.43
C SER A 198 28.57 -14.10 -13.48
N GLY A 199 28.19 -12.96 -12.91
CA GLY A 199 29.00 -12.25 -11.90
C GLY A 199 28.12 -11.58 -10.85
N ARG A 200 28.71 -10.83 -9.93
CA ARG A 200 28.01 -10.27 -8.77
C ARG A 200 27.75 -8.78 -8.92
N THR A 201 26.57 -8.34 -8.48
CA THR A 201 26.25 -6.91 -8.33
C THR A 201 27.10 -6.25 -7.26
N ARG A 202 27.56 -7.04 -6.27
CA ARG A 202 28.27 -6.62 -5.07
C ARG A 202 27.48 -5.65 -4.20
N GLN A 203 26.16 -5.57 -4.40
CA GLN A 203 25.29 -4.75 -3.57
C GLN A 203 25.37 -5.21 -2.12
N LYS A 204 25.42 -4.25 -1.21
CA LYS A 204 25.32 -4.46 0.23
C LYS A 204 23.91 -4.11 0.68
N VAL A 205 23.46 -4.76 1.76
CA VAL A 205 22.22 -4.40 2.46
C VAL A 205 22.27 -2.91 2.80
N LYS A 206 21.25 -2.16 2.39
CA LYS A 206 21.09 -0.75 2.70
C LYS A 206 20.55 -0.63 4.12
N ARG A 207 21.00 0.39 4.84
CA ARG A 207 20.45 0.77 6.14
C ARG A 207 20.59 -0.33 7.19
N ALA A 208 21.60 -1.19 7.05
CA ALA A 208 21.76 -2.34 7.92
C ALA A 208 21.90 -1.95 9.40
N ALA A 209 21.24 -2.71 10.27
CA ALA A 209 21.50 -2.62 11.71
C ALA A 209 22.83 -3.32 12.04
N PRO A 210 23.44 -3.04 13.20
CA PRO A 210 24.58 -3.80 13.70
C PRO A 210 24.30 -5.31 13.67
N GLY A 211 25.19 -6.07 13.01
CA GLY A 211 25.06 -7.51 12.81
C GLY A 211 24.23 -7.90 11.58
N GLY A 212 23.67 -6.93 10.86
CA GLY A 212 22.93 -7.10 9.61
C GLY A 212 23.74 -6.77 8.36
N GLU A 213 24.96 -6.28 8.51
CA GLU A 213 25.80 -5.82 7.39
C GLU A 213 26.31 -6.98 6.53
N GLY A 214 26.12 -6.90 5.22
CA GLY A 214 26.64 -7.93 4.31
C GLY A 214 26.14 -7.76 2.88
N PHE A 215 26.40 -8.77 2.05
CA PHE A 215 25.91 -8.76 0.68
C PHE A 215 24.40 -8.95 0.63
N THR A 216 23.77 -8.29 -0.34
CA THR A 216 22.39 -8.59 -0.73
C THR A 216 22.35 -9.99 -1.35
N LEU A 217 21.33 -10.75 -0.98
CA LEU A 217 21.09 -12.13 -1.44
C LEU A 217 20.80 -12.19 -2.95
N ASP A 218 21.23 -13.25 -3.63
CA ASP A 218 20.67 -13.65 -4.93
C ASP A 218 19.26 -14.25 -4.75
N HIS A 219 18.24 -13.45 -5.08
CA HIS A 219 16.84 -13.83 -4.97
C HIS A 219 16.39 -14.77 -6.10
N LEU A 220 17.19 -14.95 -7.15
CA LEU A 220 16.88 -15.84 -8.26
C LEU A 220 17.49 -17.23 -8.06
N GLY A 221 18.48 -17.36 -7.16
CA GLY A 221 19.22 -18.59 -6.91
C GLY A 221 18.71 -19.41 -5.72
N THR A 222 18.36 -20.68 -5.96
CA THR A 222 17.82 -21.60 -4.94
C THR A 222 18.77 -21.82 -3.76
N SER A 223 20.06 -22.07 -4.02
CA SER A 223 21.06 -22.31 -2.97
C SER A 223 21.26 -21.08 -2.09
N SER A 224 21.32 -19.90 -2.70
CA SER A 224 21.50 -18.62 -2.02
C SER A 224 20.34 -18.36 -1.06
N VAL A 225 19.10 -18.57 -1.50
CA VAL A 225 17.89 -18.41 -0.67
C VAL A 225 17.89 -19.38 0.52
N GLN A 226 18.34 -20.62 0.31
CA GLN A 226 18.48 -21.58 1.42
C GLN A 226 19.55 -21.14 2.44
N THR A 227 20.71 -20.68 1.97
CA THR A 227 21.77 -20.11 2.83
C THR A 227 21.24 -18.94 3.67
N TYR A 228 20.38 -18.10 3.09
CA TYR A 228 19.76 -16.99 3.81
C TYR A 228 18.93 -17.48 5.01
N PHE A 229 18.03 -18.44 4.79
CA PHE A 229 17.14 -18.95 5.82
C PHE A 229 17.85 -19.72 6.94
N GLN A 230 18.99 -20.37 6.65
CA GLN A 230 19.75 -21.12 7.67
C GLN A 230 20.17 -20.26 8.87
N ARG A 231 20.47 -18.98 8.66
CA ARG A 231 20.80 -18.07 9.76
C ARG A 231 19.62 -17.86 10.71
N PHE A 232 18.42 -17.73 10.15
CA PHE A 232 17.19 -17.55 10.92
C PHE A 232 16.77 -18.83 11.62
N GLU A 233 16.85 -19.99 10.94
CA GLU A 233 16.65 -21.30 11.58
C GLU A 233 17.51 -21.45 12.84
N LYS A 234 18.79 -21.07 12.75
CA LYS A 234 19.70 -21.11 13.91
C LYS A 234 19.29 -20.14 15.02
N ALA A 235 18.87 -18.92 14.68
CA ALA A 235 18.45 -17.92 15.67
C ALA A 235 17.13 -18.28 16.37
N PHE A 236 16.24 -18.97 15.65
CA PHE A 236 14.91 -19.36 16.08
C PHE A 236 14.87 -20.72 16.77
N SER A 237 15.91 -21.55 16.62
CA SER A 237 15.99 -22.87 17.24
C SER A 237 15.58 -22.81 18.71
N ASP A 238 14.64 -23.69 19.07
CA ASP A 238 14.11 -23.88 20.42
C ASP A 238 13.24 -22.72 20.97
N ARG A 239 12.83 -21.77 20.11
CA ARG A 239 11.95 -20.64 20.46
C ARG A 239 10.63 -20.67 19.71
N GLN A 240 9.53 -20.42 20.42
CA GLN A 240 8.26 -20.08 19.79
C GLN A 240 8.20 -18.57 19.58
N LEU A 241 8.30 -18.14 18.33
CA LEU A 241 8.18 -16.72 17.97
C LEU A 241 6.70 -16.34 17.99
N ASN A 242 6.31 -15.47 18.91
CA ASN A 242 4.96 -14.87 18.93
C ASN A 242 4.86 -13.70 17.92
N VAL A 243 5.43 -13.91 16.73
CA VAL A 243 5.42 -12.99 15.59
C VAL A 243 4.31 -13.43 14.65
N ARG A 244 3.48 -12.49 14.19
CA ARG A 244 2.39 -12.77 13.26
C ARG A 244 2.92 -12.94 11.83
N SER A 245 3.77 -12.02 11.36
CA SER A 245 4.27 -12.05 9.99
C SER A 245 5.75 -11.75 9.87
N PHE A 246 6.37 -12.38 8.86
CA PHE A 246 7.66 -11.99 8.31
C PHE A 246 7.46 -11.13 7.06
N PHE A 247 8.09 -9.97 7.06
CA PHE A 247 7.99 -8.96 6.01
C PHE A 247 9.22 -8.95 5.11
N ASN A 248 8.99 -8.92 3.79
CA ASN A 248 9.97 -8.59 2.75
C ASN A 248 9.58 -7.26 2.06
N ASP A 249 10.48 -6.30 2.14
CA ASP A 249 10.37 -4.96 1.57
C ASP A 249 10.41 -4.98 0.03
N SER A 250 10.13 -3.84 -0.58
CA SER A 250 10.10 -3.62 -2.02
C SER A 250 11.41 -4.07 -2.70
N TYR A 251 11.29 -4.51 -3.95
CA TYR A 251 12.43 -5.08 -4.67
C TYR A 251 13.39 -3.98 -5.13
N GLU A 252 14.44 -3.76 -4.34
CA GLU A 252 15.53 -2.82 -4.61
C GLU A 252 16.89 -3.53 -4.81
N VAL A 253 16.88 -4.68 -5.49
CA VAL A 253 18.08 -5.50 -5.76
C VAL A 253 18.73 -5.04 -7.07
N TYR A 254 19.49 -3.95 -7.01
CA TYR A 254 19.93 -3.20 -8.18
C TYR A 254 20.84 -3.99 -9.12
N GLY A 255 20.42 -4.05 -10.38
CA GLY A 255 21.17 -4.71 -11.45
C GLY A 255 21.20 -6.24 -11.33
N ALA A 256 20.48 -6.83 -10.36
CA ALA A 256 20.39 -8.27 -10.20
C ALA A 256 19.36 -8.84 -11.17
N ASN A 257 19.86 -9.49 -12.22
CA ASN A 257 19.07 -9.97 -13.33
C ASN A 257 19.51 -11.38 -13.77
N TRP A 258 20.30 -12.09 -12.97
CA TRP A 258 20.83 -13.38 -13.32
C TRP A 258 21.03 -14.25 -12.08
N THR A 259 21.24 -15.54 -12.28
CA THR A 259 21.73 -16.46 -11.25
C THR A 259 22.63 -17.50 -11.92
N ASP A 260 23.52 -18.14 -11.16
CA ASP A 260 24.46 -19.12 -11.73
C ASP A 260 23.75 -20.28 -12.45
N GLY A 261 22.54 -20.66 -11.99
CA GLY A 261 21.71 -21.70 -12.61
C GLY A 261 20.83 -21.24 -13.79
N PHE A 262 20.86 -19.96 -14.18
CA PHE A 262 19.84 -19.37 -15.06
C PHE A 262 19.71 -20.07 -16.42
N LEU A 263 20.82 -20.47 -17.05
CA LEU A 263 20.76 -21.12 -18.36
C LEU A 263 20.01 -22.46 -18.33
N GLY A 264 20.12 -23.20 -17.23
CA GLY A 264 19.38 -24.46 -17.04
C GLY A 264 17.89 -24.22 -16.84
N GLU A 265 17.53 -23.26 -16.00
CA GLU A 265 16.14 -22.83 -15.78
C GLU A 265 15.48 -22.35 -17.08
N PHE A 266 16.23 -21.57 -17.88
CA PHE A 266 15.76 -21.09 -19.17
C PHE A 266 15.47 -22.25 -20.14
N GLU A 267 16.44 -23.16 -20.31
CA GLU A 267 16.28 -24.31 -21.21
C GLU A 267 15.10 -25.19 -20.78
N GLN A 268 14.95 -25.43 -19.48
CA GLN A 268 13.83 -26.20 -18.93
C GLN A 268 12.47 -25.56 -19.20
N LEU A 269 12.34 -24.24 -18.97
CA LEU A 269 11.07 -23.53 -19.09
C LEU A 269 10.69 -23.20 -20.54
N LYS A 270 11.68 -22.98 -21.41
CA LYS A 270 11.46 -22.52 -22.79
C LYS A 270 11.66 -23.59 -23.85
N GLY A 271 12.32 -24.69 -23.52
CA GLY A 271 12.57 -25.80 -24.43
C GLY A 271 13.64 -25.50 -25.48
N TYR A 272 14.44 -24.45 -25.31
CA TYR A 272 15.59 -24.13 -26.15
C TYR A 272 16.69 -23.43 -25.34
N LYS A 273 17.92 -23.49 -25.83
CA LYS A 273 19.08 -22.87 -25.18
C LYS A 273 19.16 -21.37 -25.48
N LEU A 274 19.23 -20.55 -24.44
CA LEU A 274 19.49 -19.12 -24.59
C LEU A 274 20.85 -18.84 -25.25
N GLN A 275 21.82 -19.73 -25.00
CA GLN A 275 23.19 -19.66 -25.54
C GLN A 275 23.20 -19.69 -27.07
N ASP A 276 22.26 -20.40 -27.69
CA ASP A 276 22.15 -20.51 -29.15
C ASP A 276 21.48 -19.28 -29.77
N GLN A 277 21.01 -18.35 -28.94
CA GLN A 277 20.42 -17.06 -29.34
C GLN A 277 21.22 -15.87 -28.79
N LEU A 278 22.50 -16.07 -28.45
CA LEU A 278 23.30 -15.10 -27.70
C LEU A 278 23.46 -13.76 -28.43
N ILE A 279 23.61 -13.76 -29.76
CA ILE A 279 23.64 -12.53 -30.58
C ILE A 279 22.34 -11.71 -30.47
N HIS A 280 21.20 -12.37 -30.34
CA HIS A 280 19.89 -11.72 -30.17
C HIS A 280 19.72 -11.22 -28.73
N PHE A 281 20.07 -12.05 -27.75
CA PHE A 281 20.00 -11.69 -26.33
C PHE A 281 20.90 -10.48 -26.00
N ALA A 282 22.12 -10.46 -26.56
CA ALA A 282 23.07 -9.35 -26.43
C ALA A 282 22.68 -8.08 -27.21
N GLY A 283 21.63 -8.14 -28.03
CA GLY A 283 21.17 -7.00 -28.81
C GLY A 283 22.11 -6.62 -29.95
N LYS A 284 22.87 -7.58 -30.50
CA LYS A 284 23.88 -7.38 -31.55
C LYS A 284 23.41 -7.81 -32.94
N SER A 285 22.29 -8.51 -33.02
CA SER A 285 21.65 -8.86 -34.30
C SER A 285 20.95 -7.65 -34.94
N THR A 286 20.75 -7.65 -36.24
CA THR A 286 19.87 -6.68 -36.92
C THR A 286 18.38 -7.06 -36.84
N ASP A 287 18.07 -8.30 -36.46
CA ASP A 287 16.70 -8.80 -36.30
C ASP A 287 16.12 -8.39 -34.94
N LEU A 288 15.50 -7.20 -34.92
CA LEU A 288 14.93 -6.61 -33.71
C LEU A 288 13.74 -7.40 -33.13
N ASP A 289 12.94 -8.06 -33.97
CA ASP A 289 11.80 -8.85 -33.47
C ASP A 289 12.31 -10.10 -32.74
N LYS A 290 13.28 -10.81 -33.34
CA LYS A 290 13.88 -11.97 -32.68
C LYS A 290 14.62 -11.59 -31.39
N GLN A 291 15.26 -10.42 -31.34
CA GLN A 291 15.79 -9.88 -30.08
C GLN A 291 14.68 -9.71 -29.02
N ALA A 292 13.56 -9.07 -29.39
CA ALA A 292 12.46 -8.81 -28.48
C ALA A 292 11.82 -10.12 -27.98
N ARG A 293 11.67 -11.13 -28.85
CA ARG A 293 11.15 -12.47 -28.50
C ARG A 293 12.03 -13.17 -27.47
N VAL A 294 13.34 -13.25 -27.73
CA VAL A 294 14.30 -13.90 -26.82
C VAL A 294 14.32 -13.18 -25.46
N LYS A 295 14.26 -11.85 -25.46
CA LYS A 295 14.24 -11.05 -24.23
C LYS A 295 12.90 -11.16 -23.48
N SER A 296 11.79 -11.32 -24.19
CA SER A 296 10.49 -11.60 -23.59
C SER A 296 10.50 -12.94 -22.85
N ASP A 297 11.03 -14.00 -23.50
CA ASP A 297 11.20 -15.31 -22.85
C ASP A 297 12.13 -15.24 -21.64
N TYR A 298 13.22 -14.49 -21.73
CA TYR A 298 14.12 -14.25 -20.61
C TYR A 298 13.42 -13.57 -19.42
N ARG A 299 12.65 -12.50 -19.66
CA ARG A 299 11.91 -11.77 -18.61
C ARG A 299 10.86 -12.64 -17.94
N GLU A 300 10.19 -13.49 -18.71
CA GLU A 300 9.25 -14.48 -18.18
C GLU A 300 9.95 -15.52 -17.28
N VAL A 301 11.14 -15.99 -17.67
CA VAL A 301 11.96 -16.90 -16.84
C VAL A 301 12.41 -16.21 -15.55
N VAL A 302 12.90 -14.96 -15.62
CA VAL A 302 13.24 -14.17 -14.41
C VAL A 302 12.04 -14.05 -13.47
N SER A 303 10.86 -13.73 -13.99
CA SER A 303 9.62 -13.67 -13.21
C SER A 303 9.29 -15.02 -12.55
N ALA A 304 9.41 -16.12 -13.30
CA ALA A 304 9.09 -17.46 -12.82
C ALA A 304 10.05 -17.92 -11.71
N ILE A 305 11.36 -17.72 -11.88
CA ILE A 305 12.34 -18.15 -10.88
C ILE A 305 12.34 -17.24 -9.64
N LEU A 306 12.04 -15.94 -9.76
CA LEU A 306 11.83 -15.09 -8.58
C LEU A 306 10.65 -15.59 -7.73
N LYS A 307 9.56 -15.99 -8.38
CA LYS A 307 8.40 -16.62 -7.71
C LYS A 307 8.78 -17.97 -7.08
N ASN A 308 9.40 -18.86 -7.84
CA ASN A 308 9.61 -20.26 -7.46
C ASN A 308 10.79 -20.47 -6.51
N ASN A 309 11.88 -19.71 -6.68
CA ASN A 309 13.12 -19.89 -5.92
C ASN A 309 13.17 -19.01 -4.67
N PHE A 310 12.40 -17.91 -4.62
CA PHE A 310 12.36 -17.00 -3.48
C PHE A 310 11.00 -16.88 -2.80
N LEU A 311 9.96 -16.36 -3.47
CA LEU A 311 8.72 -15.98 -2.77
C LEU A 311 7.90 -17.17 -2.24
N ILE A 312 7.81 -18.26 -3.01
CA ILE A 312 7.19 -19.50 -2.54
C ILE A 312 7.98 -20.10 -1.35
N PRO A 313 9.32 -20.28 -1.45
CA PRO A 313 10.14 -20.69 -0.31
C PRO A 313 10.06 -19.77 0.91
N PHE A 314 10.00 -18.45 0.72
CA PHE A 314 9.82 -17.47 1.80
C PHE A 314 8.49 -17.67 2.52
N THR A 315 7.42 -17.89 1.78
CA THR A 315 6.09 -18.19 2.33
C THR A 315 6.07 -19.53 3.06
N ALA A 316 6.73 -20.55 2.51
CA ALA A 316 6.87 -21.83 3.19
C ALA A 316 7.69 -21.71 4.49
N PHE A 317 8.77 -20.93 4.47
CA PHE A 317 9.59 -20.64 5.65
C PHE A 317 8.77 -19.93 6.74
N ALA A 318 8.03 -18.88 6.40
CA ALA A 318 7.18 -18.17 7.37
C ALA A 318 6.16 -19.12 8.01
N ASN A 319 5.42 -19.87 7.20
CA ASN A 319 4.39 -20.79 7.66
C ASN A 319 4.95 -21.93 8.53
N LYS A 320 6.15 -22.45 8.20
CA LYS A 320 6.86 -23.45 9.03
C LYS A 320 7.10 -22.94 10.46
N HIS A 321 7.32 -21.64 10.63
CA HIS A 321 7.56 -20.99 11.93
C HIS A 321 6.30 -20.39 12.56
N GLY A 322 5.11 -20.75 12.08
CA GLY A 322 3.83 -20.30 12.64
C GLY A 322 3.48 -18.83 12.33
N ALA A 323 4.21 -18.19 11.41
CA ALA A 323 3.97 -16.84 10.92
C ALA A 323 3.45 -16.88 9.47
N ILE A 324 2.93 -15.75 8.98
CA ILE A 324 2.52 -15.58 7.58
C ILE A 324 3.50 -14.69 6.82
N SER A 325 3.65 -14.84 5.50
CA SER A 325 4.51 -13.96 4.70
C SER A 325 3.81 -12.67 4.28
N LYS A 326 4.52 -11.55 4.33
CA LYS A 326 4.08 -10.25 3.81
C LYS A 326 5.13 -9.70 2.85
N ASN A 327 4.73 -9.28 1.66
CA ASN A 327 5.68 -8.94 0.60
C ASN A 327 5.24 -7.74 -0.23
N GLN A 328 6.19 -6.83 -0.46
CA GLN A 328 6.10 -5.79 -1.48
C GLN A 328 6.75 -6.26 -2.78
N ALA A 329 5.95 -6.60 -3.79
CA ALA A 329 6.45 -7.12 -5.07
C ALA A 329 6.88 -6.02 -6.05
N HIS A 330 6.42 -4.79 -5.89
CA HIS A 330 6.77 -3.70 -6.82
C HIS A 330 8.28 -3.42 -6.83
N GLY A 331 8.78 -2.92 -7.96
CA GLY A 331 10.21 -2.81 -8.25
C GLY A 331 10.81 -4.09 -8.84
N SER A 332 10.15 -5.24 -8.71
CA SER A 332 10.66 -6.51 -9.22
C SER A 332 10.61 -6.58 -10.76
N PRO A 333 11.51 -7.35 -11.38
CA PRO A 333 11.51 -7.59 -12.83
C PRO A 333 10.57 -8.74 -13.22
N GLY A 334 9.31 -8.69 -12.77
CA GLY A 334 8.37 -9.78 -13.00
C GLY A 334 6.89 -9.38 -12.95
N ASN A 335 6.00 -10.35 -13.13
CA ASN A 335 4.56 -10.13 -13.08
C ASN A 335 4.10 -9.84 -11.64
N LEU A 336 3.89 -8.57 -11.33
CA LEU A 336 3.60 -8.12 -9.96
C LEU A 336 2.40 -8.84 -9.34
N ILE A 337 1.34 -9.11 -10.11
CA ILE A 337 0.14 -9.80 -9.59
C ILE A 337 0.50 -11.22 -9.16
N ASP A 338 1.24 -11.97 -9.97
CA ASP A 338 1.62 -13.35 -9.66
C ASP A 338 2.61 -13.42 -8.48
N LEU A 339 3.51 -12.43 -8.40
CA LEU A 339 4.46 -12.31 -7.29
C LEU A 339 3.73 -11.96 -5.98
N TYR A 340 2.81 -11.00 -5.97
CA TYR A 340 1.93 -10.74 -4.82
C TYR A 340 1.08 -11.95 -4.45
N ALA A 341 0.53 -12.66 -5.45
CA ALA A 341 -0.31 -13.83 -5.24
C ALA A 341 0.47 -15.02 -4.66
N SER A 342 1.81 -14.99 -4.65
CA SER A 342 2.65 -16.06 -4.09
C SER A 342 2.93 -15.93 -2.58
N THR A 343 2.49 -14.85 -1.92
CA THR A 343 2.71 -14.60 -0.47
C THR A 343 1.41 -14.41 0.29
N ASP A 344 1.35 -14.68 1.60
CA ASP A 344 0.09 -14.68 2.37
C ASP A 344 -0.59 -13.30 2.42
N ILE A 345 0.21 -12.23 2.51
CA ILE A 345 -0.22 -10.83 2.42
C ILE A 345 0.54 -10.14 1.28
N ALA A 346 -0.22 -9.57 0.35
CA ALA A 346 0.31 -8.63 -0.63
C ALA A 346 0.36 -7.23 -0.01
N GLU A 347 1.52 -6.57 -0.03
CA GLU A 347 1.68 -5.21 0.47
C GLU A 347 2.02 -4.24 -0.67
N CYS A 348 1.20 -3.20 -0.87
CA CYS A 348 1.57 -2.08 -1.76
C CYS A 348 2.19 -0.93 -0.97
N GLU A 349 2.36 0.23 -1.61
CA GLU A 349 2.83 1.44 -0.95
C GLU A 349 2.11 2.70 -1.47
N THR A 350 2.09 3.75 -0.66
CA THR A 350 1.83 5.13 -1.10
C THR A 350 3.10 5.94 -1.00
N PHE A 351 3.46 6.63 -2.07
CA PHE A 351 4.65 7.48 -2.12
C PHE A 351 4.30 8.86 -2.67
N GLY A 352 4.51 9.91 -1.85
CA GLY A 352 4.17 11.29 -2.21
C GLY A 352 2.77 11.71 -1.75
N SER A 353 2.28 12.84 -2.28
CA SER A 353 0.96 13.40 -1.95
C SER A 353 0.14 13.67 -3.19
N SER A 354 -1.07 13.12 -3.21
CA SER A 354 -2.06 13.41 -4.23
C SER A 354 -2.67 14.82 -4.07
N SER A 355 -3.21 15.34 -5.16
CA SER A 355 -4.04 16.54 -5.13
C SER A 355 -5.51 16.19 -4.89
N PHE A 356 -6.15 16.87 -3.95
CA PHE A 356 -7.59 16.75 -3.69
C PHE A 356 -8.24 18.13 -3.74
N ASP A 357 -9.46 18.19 -4.29
CA ASP A 357 -10.21 19.45 -4.41
C ASP A 357 -10.95 19.82 -3.11
N ILE A 358 -10.51 19.29 -1.96
CA ILE A 358 -11.14 19.52 -0.66
C ILE A 358 -10.83 20.97 -0.20
N PRO A 359 -11.84 21.82 0.04
CA PRO A 359 -11.62 23.20 0.45
C PRO A 359 -10.80 23.31 1.73
N ASN A 360 -9.83 24.21 1.73
CA ASN A 360 -8.91 24.49 2.85
C ASN A 360 -7.98 23.33 3.23
N LEU A 361 -7.95 22.23 2.48
CA LEU A 361 -6.92 21.21 2.65
C LEU A 361 -5.57 21.79 2.22
N ARG A 362 -4.59 21.81 3.12
CA ARG A 362 -3.26 22.33 2.81
C ARG A 362 -2.54 21.43 1.80
N ARG A 363 -1.98 22.02 0.75
CA ARG A 363 -0.98 21.40 -0.15
C ARG A 363 -0.03 22.47 -0.67
N ASP A 364 1.09 22.68 0.02
CA ASP A 364 2.13 23.62 -0.41
C ASP A 364 3.13 22.89 -1.33
N SER A 365 3.40 23.44 -2.50
CA SER A 365 4.36 22.85 -3.46
C SER A 365 5.79 22.82 -2.92
N ALA A 366 6.13 23.66 -1.92
CA ALA A 366 7.41 23.60 -1.23
C ALA A 366 7.54 22.39 -0.30
N ASP A 367 6.41 21.77 0.08
CA ASP A 367 6.33 20.72 1.10
C ASP A 367 5.93 19.35 0.53
N VAL A 368 5.68 19.24 -0.78
CA VAL A 368 5.33 17.98 -1.45
C VAL A 368 6.27 17.70 -2.62
N ARG A 369 6.51 16.42 -2.90
CA ARG A 369 7.19 15.99 -4.11
C ARG A 369 6.23 16.07 -5.30
N ASN A 370 6.76 16.30 -6.50
CA ASN A 370 5.97 16.22 -7.73
C ASN A 370 5.80 14.76 -8.20
N VAL A 371 5.28 13.91 -7.31
CA VAL A 371 4.95 12.50 -7.58
C VAL A 371 3.62 12.24 -6.87
N ASP A 372 2.58 11.94 -7.66
CA ASP A 372 1.27 11.61 -7.13
C ASP A 372 1.12 10.08 -7.05
N PRO A 373 0.74 9.52 -5.89
CA PRO A 373 0.37 8.11 -5.79
C PRO A 373 -0.72 7.75 -6.81
N ASP A 374 -0.54 6.63 -7.53
CA ASP A 374 -1.52 6.13 -8.49
C ASP A 374 -2.38 5.01 -7.87
N PRO A 375 -3.70 5.22 -7.70
CA PRO A 375 -4.60 4.19 -7.16
C PRO A 375 -4.64 2.90 -7.99
N MET A 376 -4.40 2.94 -9.31
CA MET A 376 -4.34 1.72 -10.13
C MET A 376 -3.12 0.87 -9.81
N MET A 377 -2.01 1.48 -9.37
CA MET A 377 -0.84 0.74 -8.93
C MET A 377 -1.15 -0.10 -7.68
N ALA A 378 -1.90 0.46 -6.71
CA ALA A 378 -2.37 -0.28 -5.54
C ALA A 378 -3.28 -1.47 -5.92
N LYS A 379 -4.01 -1.37 -7.04
CA LYS A 379 -4.86 -2.47 -7.53
C LYS A 379 -4.09 -3.71 -7.94
N PHE A 380 -2.79 -3.66 -8.23
CA PHE A 380 -1.99 -4.87 -8.47
C PHE A 380 -1.99 -5.79 -7.23
N ALA A 381 -1.82 -5.22 -6.03
CA ALA A 381 -1.82 -5.98 -4.79
C ALA A 381 -3.22 -6.44 -4.37
N THR A 382 -4.24 -5.57 -4.52
CA THR A 382 -5.62 -5.93 -4.15
C THR A 382 -6.20 -6.96 -5.10
N SER A 383 -5.90 -6.88 -6.40
CA SER A 383 -6.31 -7.88 -7.39
C SER A 383 -5.68 -9.25 -7.11
N ALA A 384 -4.38 -9.30 -6.79
CA ALA A 384 -3.71 -10.53 -6.39
C ALA A 384 -4.37 -11.17 -5.15
N THR A 385 -4.78 -10.34 -4.19
CA THR A 385 -5.46 -10.78 -2.97
C THR A 385 -6.86 -11.34 -3.27
N ASN A 386 -7.69 -10.57 -3.98
CA ASN A 386 -9.08 -10.93 -4.29
C ASN A 386 -9.16 -12.18 -5.17
N THR A 387 -8.38 -12.22 -6.26
CA THR A 387 -8.36 -13.35 -7.21
C THR A 387 -7.75 -14.63 -6.63
N SER A 388 -6.98 -14.53 -5.55
CA SER A 388 -6.44 -15.68 -4.81
C SER A 388 -7.29 -16.07 -3.59
N GLY A 389 -8.39 -15.36 -3.32
CA GLY A 389 -9.27 -15.61 -2.17
C GLY A 389 -8.60 -15.33 -0.82
N LYS A 390 -7.58 -14.47 -0.80
CA LYS A 390 -6.87 -14.06 0.42
C LYS A 390 -7.63 -12.96 1.14
N LYS A 391 -7.38 -12.81 2.44
CA LYS A 391 -8.12 -11.87 3.30
C LYS A 391 -7.51 -10.48 3.33
N TYR A 392 -6.18 -10.38 3.41
CA TYR A 392 -5.49 -9.13 3.68
C TYR A 392 -4.72 -8.64 2.46
N THR A 393 -4.95 -7.38 2.10
CA THR A 393 -4.01 -6.57 1.33
C THR A 393 -3.56 -5.44 2.21
N SER A 394 -2.24 -5.33 2.43
CA SER A 394 -1.69 -4.25 3.23
C SER A 394 -1.08 -3.13 2.38
N SER A 395 -0.76 -2.03 3.02
CA SER A 395 0.02 -0.96 2.41
C SER A 395 0.96 -0.35 3.42
N GLU A 396 2.20 -0.13 3.00
CA GLU A 396 3.04 0.92 3.56
C GLU A 396 2.42 2.27 3.22
N THR A 397 2.14 3.10 4.22
CA THR A 397 1.26 4.26 4.07
C THR A 397 1.89 5.55 4.62
N PHE A 398 1.72 6.63 3.85
CA PHE A 398 2.20 8.00 4.10
C PHE A 398 3.69 8.26 3.85
N THR A 399 4.39 7.37 3.16
CA THR A 399 5.80 7.57 2.76
C THR A 399 5.92 8.82 1.87
N TRP A 400 6.74 9.77 2.30
CA TRP A 400 6.95 11.07 1.66
C TRP A 400 5.69 11.90 1.41
N LEU A 401 4.67 11.75 2.28
CA LEU A 401 3.42 12.48 2.13
C LEU A 401 3.64 14.00 2.08
N THR A 402 4.31 14.58 3.07
CA THR A 402 4.82 15.96 2.98
C THR A 402 6.20 16.05 3.59
N GLU A 403 6.73 17.25 3.81
CA GLU A 403 7.92 17.46 4.62
C GLU A 403 7.73 16.97 6.07
N HIS A 404 8.79 16.44 6.69
CA HIS A 404 8.79 15.57 7.89
C HIS A 404 7.87 15.95 9.04
N PHE A 405 7.77 17.25 9.31
CA PHE A 405 7.08 17.80 10.49
C PHE A 405 5.91 18.71 10.10
N LYS A 406 5.54 18.70 8.82
CA LYS A 406 4.50 19.55 8.23
C LYS A 406 3.25 18.78 7.82
N THR A 407 3.20 17.47 8.09
CA THR A 407 2.02 16.66 7.83
C THR A 407 0.98 16.82 8.94
N SER A 408 -0.25 17.20 8.58
CA SER A 408 -1.39 17.17 9.50
C SER A 408 -2.20 15.86 9.35
N LEU A 409 -2.98 15.51 10.38
CA LEU A 409 -3.93 14.39 10.31
C LEU A 409 -4.99 14.60 9.23
N SER A 410 -5.35 15.87 8.95
CA SER A 410 -6.29 16.23 7.89
C SER A 410 -5.76 15.93 6.48
N GLN A 411 -4.43 16.01 6.27
CA GLN A 411 -3.77 15.61 5.01
C GLN A 411 -3.65 14.09 4.88
N ALA A 412 -3.48 13.37 6.00
CA ALA A 412 -3.38 11.91 6.00
C ALA A 412 -4.71 11.21 5.65
N LYS A 413 -5.86 11.79 6.03
CA LYS A 413 -7.19 11.20 5.78
C LYS A 413 -7.42 10.90 4.29
N PRO A 414 -7.45 11.87 3.36
CA PRO A 414 -7.80 11.60 1.98
C PRO A 414 -6.83 10.62 1.29
N GLU A 415 -5.58 10.55 1.73
CA GLU A 415 -4.58 9.62 1.19
C GLU A 415 -4.88 8.16 1.57
N VAL A 416 -5.19 7.88 2.84
CA VAL A 416 -5.57 6.51 3.25
C VAL A 416 -6.92 6.10 2.65
N GLU A 417 -7.81 7.05 2.38
CA GLU A 417 -9.06 6.78 1.70
C GLU A 417 -8.86 6.30 0.26
N GLN A 418 -7.85 6.80 -0.46
CA GLN A 418 -7.52 6.28 -1.80
C GLN A 418 -7.13 4.81 -1.77
N LEU A 419 -6.38 4.39 -0.75
CA LEU A 419 -6.02 2.99 -0.54
C LEU A 419 -7.26 2.13 -0.29
N PHE A 420 -8.16 2.58 0.59
CA PHE A 420 -9.42 1.87 0.87
C PHE A 420 -10.30 1.76 -0.38
N LEU A 421 -10.37 2.81 -1.21
CA LEU A 421 -11.07 2.79 -2.49
C LEU A 421 -10.44 1.82 -3.50
N ALA A 422 -9.12 1.62 -3.46
CA ALA A 422 -8.42 0.63 -4.28
C ALA A 422 -8.59 -0.82 -3.76
N GLY A 423 -9.04 -0.98 -2.51
CA GLY A 423 -9.33 -2.27 -1.88
C GLY A 423 -8.34 -2.71 -0.80
N VAL A 424 -7.35 -1.86 -0.45
CA VAL A 424 -6.45 -2.11 0.68
C VAL A 424 -7.27 -2.16 1.96
N ASN A 425 -6.96 -3.09 2.86
CA ASN A 425 -7.70 -3.26 4.10
C ASN A 425 -6.83 -3.41 5.35
N HIS A 426 -5.51 -3.30 5.25
CA HIS A 426 -4.59 -3.37 6.39
C HIS A 426 -3.42 -2.38 6.29
N VAL A 427 -3.55 -1.22 6.92
CA VAL A 427 -2.62 -0.09 6.77
C VAL A 427 -1.46 -0.17 7.76
N PHE A 428 -0.24 0.07 7.26
CA PHE A 428 0.99 0.23 8.06
C PHE A 428 1.54 1.63 7.86
N TYR A 429 1.62 2.41 8.93
CA TYR A 429 2.22 3.73 8.88
C TYR A 429 3.72 3.60 8.61
N HIS A 430 4.22 4.38 7.66
CA HIS A 430 5.64 4.62 7.42
C HIS A 430 6.04 5.99 7.99
N GLY A 431 6.42 6.11 9.25
CA GLY A 431 6.37 5.10 10.31
C GLY A 431 6.56 5.74 11.68
N THR A 432 6.79 4.93 12.71
CA THR A 432 7.13 5.39 14.06
C THR A 432 8.58 5.00 14.35
N THR A 433 9.38 5.90 14.90
CA THR A 433 10.76 5.58 15.27
C THR A 433 10.82 5.33 16.77
N TYR A 434 11.47 4.24 17.19
CA TYR A 434 11.76 4.02 18.60
C TYR A 434 12.67 5.14 19.12
N SER A 435 12.29 5.76 20.23
CA SER A 435 13.10 6.80 20.88
C SER A 435 13.11 6.62 22.40
N PRO A 436 14.29 6.36 23.01
CA PRO A 436 14.41 6.36 24.46
C PRO A 436 14.01 7.69 25.09
N GLN A 437 13.44 7.65 26.29
CA GLN A 437 12.95 8.85 26.99
C GLN A 437 14.08 9.83 27.38
N ASP A 438 15.31 9.35 27.53
CA ASP A 438 16.48 10.18 27.85
C ASP A 438 17.08 10.90 26.64
N VAL A 439 16.62 10.59 25.42
CA VAL A 439 17.04 11.32 24.21
C VAL A 439 16.29 12.66 24.15
N PRO A 440 16.99 13.79 24.05
CA PRO A 440 16.35 15.11 23.94
C PRO A 440 15.43 15.22 22.73
N TYR A 441 14.41 16.08 22.84
CA TYR A 441 13.52 16.42 21.72
C TYR A 441 14.33 16.79 20.45
N PRO A 442 13.95 16.29 19.26
CA PRO A 442 12.70 15.59 18.91
C PRO A 442 12.70 14.08 19.19
N GLY A 443 13.74 13.54 19.83
CA GLY A 443 13.96 12.10 19.91
C GLY A 443 14.67 11.57 18.68
N TRP A 444 14.79 10.24 18.59
CA TRP A 444 15.25 9.56 17.39
C TRP A 444 14.18 9.55 16.30
N LEU A 445 14.62 9.64 15.05
CA LEU A 445 13.77 9.77 13.88
C LEU A 445 14.35 8.99 12.70
N PHE A 446 13.46 8.59 11.80
CA PHE A 446 13.82 7.93 10.55
C PHE A 446 14.00 8.95 9.43
N TYR A 447 14.92 8.68 8.51
CA TYR A 447 15.35 9.67 7.51
C TYR A 447 14.26 10.06 6.51
N ALA A 448 13.26 9.20 6.31
CA ALA A 448 12.19 9.43 5.35
C ALA A 448 10.93 9.96 6.05
N SER A 449 10.25 10.89 5.38
CA SER A 449 8.97 11.41 5.86
C SER A 449 7.88 10.34 5.69
N VAL A 450 6.85 10.24 6.53
CA VAL A 450 6.46 11.12 7.65
C VAL A 450 6.94 10.57 9.00
N ASN A 451 7.27 11.46 9.93
CA ASN A 451 7.60 11.08 11.30
C ASN A 451 6.36 11.13 12.22
N PHE A 452 5.59 10.04 12.27
CA PHE A 452 4.55 9.83 13.28
C PHE A 452 5.18 9.44 14.62
N THR A 453 5.94 10.35 15.24
CA THR A 453 6.63 10.09 16.51
C THR A 453 5.74 10.36 17.73
N THR A 454 5.96 9.64 18.83
CA THR A 454 5.27 9.86 20.12
C THR A 454 5.51 11.25 20.72
N ASN A 455 6.58 11.93 20.27
CA ASN A 455 6.90 13.31 20.64
C ASN A 455 6.12 14.36 19.82
N ASN A 456 5.33 13.95 18.83
CA ASN A 456 4.54 14.88 18.03
C ASN A 456 3.40 15.47 18.88
N SER A 457 3.22 16.78 18.82
CA SER A 457 2.21 17.51 19.60
C SER A 457 0.79 17.02 19.34
N PHE A 458 0.47 16.53 18.14
CA PHE A 458 -0.84 15.95 17.85
C PHE A 458 -1.02 14.50 18.32
N TRP A 459 -0.01 13.85 18.90
CA TRP A 459 -0.08 12.44 19.30
C TRP A 459 -1.34 12.09 20.13
N PRO A 460 -1.78 12.92 21.10
CA PRO A 460 -3.04 12.67 21.81
C PRO A 460 -4.29 12.65 20.93
N HIS A 461 -4.26 13.33 19.77
CA HIS A 461 -5.36 13.41 18.81
C HIS A 461 -5.28 12.36 17.69
N LEU A 462 -4.14 11.65 17.55
CA LEU A 462 -3.93 10.63 16.51
C LEU A 462 -4.99 9.50 16.58
N SER A 463 -5.50 9.21 17.77
CA SER A 463 -6.58 8.22 17.97
C SER A 463 -7.83 8.51 17.14
N GLY A 464 -8.09 9.77 16.77
CA GLY A 464 -9.19 10.11 15.87
C GLY A 464 -9.03 9.49 14.48
N LEU A 465 -7.85 9.63 13.88
CA LEU A 465 -7.53 9.01 12.58
C LEU A 465 -7.47 7.48 12.70
N ASN A 466 -6.89 6.96 13.77
CA ASN A 466 -6.79 5.51 13.95
C ASN A 466 -8.16 4.85 14.16
N GLN A 467 -9.10 5.50 14.85
CA GLN A 467 -10.47 5.01 14.97
C GLN A 467 -11.22 5.03 13.63
N TYR A 468 -11.03 6.09 12.83
CA TYR A 468 -11.56 6.15 11.47
C TYR A 468 -11.07 4.98 10.62
N ILE A 469 -9.76 4.78 10.56
CA ILE A 469 -9.14 3.64 9.86
C ILE A 469 -9.70 2.32 10.41
N THR A 470 -9.83 2.19 11.72
CA THR A 470 -10.34 0.98 12.37
C THR A 470 -11.74 0.62 11.88
N ARG A 471 -12.64 1.60 11.83
CA ARG A 471 -14.01 1.38 11.38
C ARG A 471 -14.08 1.00 9.90
N VAL A 472 -13.36 1.71 9.04
CA VAL A 472 -13.34 1.38 7.60
C VAL A 472 -12.74 -0.01 7.36
N GLN A 473 -11.57 -0.31 7.96
CA GLN A 473 -10.94 -1.63 7.85
C GLN A 473 -11.82 -2.75 8.43
N SER A 474 -12.60 -2.50 9.49
CA SER A 474 -13.50 -3.52 10.04
C SER A 474 -14.50 -4.02 9.00
N ILE A 475 -15.07 -3.11 8.20
CA ILE A 475 -15.96 -3.45 7.10
C ILE A 475 -15.17 -4.15 5.99
N LEU A 476 -14.05 -3.58 5.55
CA LEU A 476 -13.25 -4.13 4.45
C LEU A 476 -12.66 -5.52 4.75
N GLN A 477 -12.42 -5.86 6.01
CA GLN A 477 -11.85 -7.16 6.42
C GLN A 477 -12.91 -8.23 6.74
N THR A 478 -14.15 -7.84 7.03
CA THR A 478 -15.28 -8.77 7.30
C THR A 478 -16.19 -8.99 6.10
N SER A 479 -15.93 -8.28 5.01
CA SER A 479 -16.60 -8.39 3.72
C SER A 479 -15.62 -8.75 2.61
N LYS A 480 -16.13 -9.14 1.44
CA LYS A 480 -15.34 -9.37 0.22
C LYS A 480 -15.58 -8.26 -0.81
N ALA A 481 -14.62 -8.05 -1.70
CA ALA A 481 -14.79 -7.12 -2.81
C ALA A 481 -15.91 -7.62 -3.73
N ASP A 482 -16.85 -6.74 -4.08
CA ASP A 482 -17.89 -7.05 -5.05
C ASP A 482 -17.53 -6.50 -6.44
N ASN A 483 -16.40 -7.01 -6.94
CA ASN A 483 -15.88 -6.70 -8.27
C ASN A 483 -16.52 -7.64 -9.29
N GLU A 484 -17.20 -7.09 -10.30
CA GLU A 484 -17.90 -7.90 -11.30
C GLU A 484 -17.00 -8.27 -12.49
N LEU A 485 -15.92 -7.52 -12.70
CA LEU A 485 -15.04 -7.67 -13.86
C LEU A 485 -13.64 -8.14 -13.48
N LEU A 486 -13.05 -8.94 -14.36
CA LEU A 486 -11.62 -9.19 -14.44
C LEU A 486 -11.06 -8.46 -15.65
N ILE A 487 -10.09 -7.57 -15.47
CA ILE A 487 -9.38 -6.89 -16.57
C ILE A 487 -8.03 -7.57 -16.77
N TYR A 488 -7.79 -8.11 -17.96
CA TYR A 488 -6.53 -8.80 -18.27
C TYR A 488 -5.35 -7.84 -18.30
N TRP A 489 -4.27 -8.20 -17.60
CA TRP A 489 -3.00 -7.49 -17.60
C TRP A 489 -2.08 -8.02 -18.73
N PRO A 490 -1.89 -7.27 -19.84
CA PRO A 490 -1.15 -7.74 -21.01
C PRO A 490 0.37 -7.59 -20.83
N ILE A 491 0.95 -8.36 -19.91
CA ILE A 491 2.37 -8.22 -19.54
C ILE A 491 3.34 -8.44 -20.71
N TYR A 492 2.96 -9.26 -21.70
CA TYR A 492 3.81 -9.54 -22.86
C TYR A 492 4.02 -8.32 -23.77
N ASP A 493 3.11 -7.34 -23.77
CA ASP A 493 3.34 -6.05 -24.46
C ASP A 493 4.44 -5.23 -23.78
N ILE A 494 4.66 -5.45 -22.47
CA ILE A 494 5.75 -4.84 -21.71
C ILE A 494 7.07 -5.59 -21.92
N TRP A 495 7.00 -6.93 -22.00
CA TRP A 495 8.18 -7.79 -22.13
C TRP A 495 8.69 -7.94 -23.57
N HIS A 496 7.86 -7.78 -24.60
CA HIS A 496 8.28 -7.84 -26.00
C HIS A 496 8.96 -6.53 -26.42
N ASN A 497 10.19 -6.34 -25.94
CA ASN A 497 10.98 -5.15 -26.20
C ASN A 497 12.46 -5.51 -26.39
N ALA A 498 13.02 -5.15 -27.55
CA ALA A 498 14.41 -5.39 -27.89
C ALA A 498 15.41 -4.56 -27.06
N LYS A 499 14.96 -3.45 -26.43
CA LYS A 499 15.82 -2.59 -25.61
C LYS A 499 16.04 -3.20 -24.22
N GLY A 500 17.29 -3.17 -23.77
CA GLY A 500 17.70 -3.68 -22.46
C GLY A 500 17.53 -5.18 -22.31
N VAL A 501 18.01 -5.74 -21.22
CA VAL A 501 17.77 -7.14 -20.82
C VAL A 501 16.72 -7.14 -19.69
N ASP A 502 17.00 -6.35 -18.65
CA ASP A 502 16.13 -6.19 -17.48
C ASP A 502 14.93 -5.24 -17.74
N LYS A 503 13.85 -5.42 -16.97
CA LYS A 503 12.62 -4.61 -17.00
C LYS A 503 11.92 -4.65 -15.64
N SER A 504 12.38 -3.83 -14.70
CA SER A 504 11.74 -3.61 -13.40
C SER A 504 10.40 -2.86 -13.54
N LEU A 505 9.40 -3.24 -12.75
CA LEU A 505 8.09 -2.58 -12.68
C LEU A 505 7.95 -1.82 -11.35
N SER A 506 8.59 -0.66 -11.24
CA SER A 506 8.60 0.17 -10.03
C SER A 506 7.45 1.18 -9.99
N VAL A 507 6.99 1.55 -8.79
CA VAL A 507 5.95 2.59 -8.63
C VAL A 507 6.41 3.99 -9.04
N HIS A 508 7.73 4.26 -9.01
CA HIS A 508 8.29 5.57 -9.37
C HIS A 508 8.38 5.84 -10.87
N HIS A 509 8.09 4.84 -11.71
CA HIS A 509 8.24 4.92 -13.17
C HIS A 509 6.98 4.40 -13.89
N VAL A 510 5.79 4.56 -13.27
CA VAL A 510 4.52 4.12 -13.86
C VAL A 510 4.22 4.81 -15.19
N ASP A 511 4.75 6.01 -15.42
CA ASP A 511 4.69 6.71 -16.72
C ASP A 511 5.41 5.95 -17.85
N ASP A 512 6.39 5.10 -17.52
CA ASP A 512 7.20 4.37 -18.53
C ASP A 512 6.58 3.03 -18.93
N TRP A 513 5.87 2.36 -18.03
CA TRP A 513 5.42 0.97 -18.24
C TRP A 513 3.92 0.74 -18.04
N LEU A 514 3.22 1.60 -17.29
CA LEU A 514 1.81 1.41 -16.97
C LEU A 514 0.92 2.42 -17.70
N HIS A 515 1.12 3.73 -17.51
CA HIS A 515 0.24 4.78 -18.06
C HIS A 515 0.08 4.76 -19.58
N PRO A 516 1.12 4.43 -20.38
CA PRO A 516 0.99 4.38 -21.82
C PRO A 516 0.06 3.27 -22.33
N THR A 517 -0.19 2.23 -21.52
CA THR A 517 -0.93 1.02 -21.92
C THR A 517 -2.42 1.29 -22.12
N GLU A 518 -3.04 0.58 -23.07
CA GLU A 518 -4.50 0.58 -23.21
C GLU A 518 -5.18 -0.04 -21.98
N PHE A 519 -4.53 -1.02 -21.35
CA PHE A 519 -4.95 -1.56 -20.05
C PHE A 519 -5.21 -0.47 -19.00
N TYR A 520 -4.26 0.44 -18.79
CA TYR A 520 -4.40 1.51 -17.81
C TYR A 520 -5.51 2.48 -18.20
N LYS A 521 -5.53 2.93 -19.45
CA LYS A 521 -6.54 3.88 -19.96
C LYS A 521 -7.96 3.33 -19.81
N GLN A 522 -8.17 2.06 -20.18
CA GLN A 522 -9.49 1.43 -20.06
C GLN A 522 -9.87 1.15 -18.60
N SER A 523 -8.93 0.76 -17.75
CA SER A 523 -9.18 0.59 -16.31
C SER A 523 -9.63 1.90 -15.66
N VAL A 524 -8.93 3.01 -15.93
CA VAL A 524 -9.30 4.34 -15.43
C VAL A 524 -10.66 4.78 -16.00
N ARG A 525 -10.92 4.53 -17.30
CA ARG A 525 -12.20 4.85 -17.94
C ARG A 525 -13.36 4.09 -17.30
N LEU A 526 -13.24 2.76 -17.15
CA LEU A 526 -14.27 1.92 -16.52
C LEU A 526 -14.50 2.31 -15.05
N GLN A 527 -13.45 2.62 -14.30
CA GLN A 527 -13.59 3.11 -12.92
C GLN A 527 -14.39 4.43 -12.87
N LYS A 528 -14.08 5.39 -13.75
CA LYS A 528 -14.82 6.67 -13.86
C LYS A 528 -16.28 6.49 -14.28
N MET A 529 -16.60 5.37 -14.91
CA MET A 529 -17.95 5.00 -15.32
C MET A 529 -18.71 4.20 -14.24
N GLY A 530 -18.07 3.94 -13.10
CA GLY A 530 -18.68 3.29 -11.94
C GLY A 530 -18.54 1.77 -11.92
N PHE A 531 -17.67 1.17 -12.74
CA PHE A 531 -17.44 -0.27 -12.71
C PHE A 531 -16.40 -0.66 -11.67
N SER A 532 -16.64 -1.78 -10.98
CA SER A 532 -15.72 -2.41 -10.03
C SER A 532 -15.03 -3.62 -10.69
N PHE A 533 -13.72 -3.77 -10.48
CA PHE A 533 -12.91 -4.77 -11.17
C PHE A 533 -11.67 -5.19 -10.38
N ASP A 534 -11.16 -6.38 -10.67
CA ASP A 534 -9.79 -6.80 -10.36
C ASP A 534 -9.01 -7.05 -11.65
N PHE A 535 -7.68 -7.04 -11.55
CA PHE A 535 -6.77 -7.43 -12.62
C PHE A 535 -6.53 -8.94 -12.62
N VAL A 536 -6.32 -9.51 -13.81
CA VAL A 536 -6.10 -10.95 -14.00
C VAL A 536 -4.91 -11.22 -14.92
N THR A 537 -4.17 -12.29 -14.63
CA THR A 537 -2.98 -12.74 -15.38
C THR A 537 -3.24 -14.05 -16.10
N ASP A 538 -2.33 -14.45 -16.99
CA ASP A 538 -2.31 -15.76 -17.63
C ASP A 538 -2.35 -16.91 -16.61
N ASP A 539 -1.60 -16.83 -15.50
CA ASP A 539 -1.57 -17.86 -14.44
C ASP A 539 -2.94 -18.01 -13.77
N ILE A 540 -3.60 -16.89 -13.44
CA ILE A 540 -4.94 -16.89 -12.84
C ILE A 540 -5.99 -17.39 -13.83
N ILE A 541 -5.95 -16.97 -15.10
CA ILE A 541 -6.86 -17.47 -16.15
C ILE A 541 -6.67 -18.98 -16.34
N GLY A 542 -5.41 -19.45 -16.38
CA GLY A 542 -5.05 -20.85 -16.55
C GLY A 542 -5.73 -21.79 -15.56
N ARG A 543 -5.83 -21.36 -14.29
CA ARG A 543 -6.46 -22.11 -13.19
C ARG A 543 -7.92 -21.76 -12.93
N ALA A 544 -8.49 -20.77 -13.63
CA ALA A 544 -9.89 -20.39 -13.45
C ALA A 544 -10.86 -21.48 -13.94
N SER A 545 -12.09 -21.43 -13.44
CA SER A 545 -13.21 -22.30 -13.83
C SER A 545 -14.50 -21.50 -13.90
N VAL A 546 -15.58 -22.12 -14.41
CA VAL A 546 -16.91 -21.51 -14.45
C VAL A 546 -17.89 -22.32 -13.61
N GLN A 547 -18.64 -21.61 -12.76
CA GLN A 547 -19.78 -22.16 -12.02
C GLN A 547 -20.94 -21.17 -12.12
N ASP A 548 -22.13 -21.65 -12.50
CA ASP A 548 -23.35 -20.85 -12.62
C ASP A 548 -23.17 -19.56 -13.45
N HIS A 549 -22.51 -19.70 -14.61
CA HIS A 549 -22.13 -18.61 -15.53
C HIS A 549 -21.19 -17.54 -14.93
N ARG A 550 -20.56 -17.82 -13.78
CA ARG A 550 -19.58 -16.94 -13.15
C ARG A 550 -18.18 -17.55 -13.15
N ILE A 551 -17.17 -16.71 -13.31
CA ILE A 551 -15.75 -17.10 -13.29
C ILE A 551 -15.27 -17.23 -11.83
N ILE A 552 -14.74 -18.39 -11.49
CA ILE A 552 -14.12 -18.70 -10.20
C ILE A 552 -12.60 -18.73 -10.38
N THR A 553 -11.89 -17.83 -9.71
CA THR A 553 -10.41 -17.73 -9.77
C THR A 553 -9.70 -18.47 -8.62
N ALA A 554 -10.39 -18.64 -7.48
CA ALA A 554 -9.98 -19.46 -6.35
C ALA A 554 -11.20 -19.83 -5.50
N GLU A 555 -11.11 -20.90 -4.70
CA GLU A 555 -12.20 -21.40 -3.85
C GLU A 555 -12.81 -20.33 -2.93
N LYS A 556 -11.97 -19.44 -2.37
CA LYS A 556 -12.40 -18.38 -1.45
C LYS A 556 -12.62 -17.02 -2.13
N ALA A 557 -12.31 -16.89 -3.42
CA ALA A 557 -12.51 -15.65 -4.17
C ALA A 557 -14.02 -15.40 -4.40
N ASN A 558 -14.41 -14.13 -4.52
CA ASN A 558 -15.77 -13.80 -4.96
C ASN A 558 -15.87 -14.10 -6.48
N PRO A 559 -16.97 -14.70 -6.97
CA PRO A 559 -17.13 -15.00 -8.38
C PRO A 559 -17.28 -13.73 -9.24
N TYR A 560 -16.70 -13.75 -10.44
CA TYR A 560 -16.74 -12.65 -11.41
C TYR A 560 -17.73 -12.93 -12.54
N LYS A 561 -18.24 -11.90 -13.21
CA LYS A 561 -19.21 -12.04 -14.32
C LYS A 561 -18.54 -12.02 -15.69
N VAL A 562 -17.53 -11.16 -15.88
CA VAL A 562 -16.95 -10.89 -17.20
C VAL A 562 -15.43 -10.83 -17.13
N ILE A 563 -14.75 -11.39 -18.13
CA ILE A 563 -13.33 -11.12 -18.39
C ILE A 563 -13.25 -10.10 -19.54
N TYR A 564 -12.68 -8.93 -19.28
CA TYR A 564 -12.39 -7.90 -20.26
C TYR A 564 -10.91 -7.92 -20.66
N ILE A 565 -10.65 -7.98 -21.97
CA ILE A 565 -9.32 -7.99 -22.57
C ILE A 565 -9.15 -6.66 -23.32
N PRO A 566 -8.44 -5.67 -22.72
CA PRO A 566 -8.06 -4.46 -23.42
C PRO A 566 -7.19 -4.78 -24.65
N THR A 567 -7.10 -3.82 -25.56
CA THR A 567 -6.26 -3.94 -26.75
C THR A 567 -4.83 -4.31 -26.35
N CYS A 568 -4.34 -5.43 -26.88
CA CYS A 568 -2.97 -5.91 -26.68
C CYS A 568 -2.44 -6.57 -27.96
N THR A 569 -1.11 -6.58 -28.13
CA THR A 569 -0.47 -7.09 -29.35
C THR A 569 -0.04 -8.54 -29.18
N TYR A 570 0.68 -8.84 -28.10
CA TYR A 570 1.29 -10.14 -27.82
C TYR A 570 0.47 -10.93 -26.81
N PHE A 571 0.17 -12.18 -27.13
CA PHE A 571 -0.73 -13.01 -26.33
C PHE A 571 -0.29 -14.49 -26.32
N SER A 572 -0.65 -15.21 -25.27
CA SER A 572 -0.41 -16.66 -25.18
C SER A 572 -1.53 -17.45 -25.85
N GLU A 573 -1.18 -18.35 -26.77
CA GLU A 573 -2.15 -19.24 -27.41
C GLU A 573 -2.85 -20.17 -26.40
N LYS A 574 -2.17 -20.50 -25.29
CA LYS A 574 -2.72 -21.29 -24.19
C LYS A 574 -3.76 -20.50 -23.39
N THR A 575 -3.45 -19.24 -23.08
CA THR A 575 -4.39 -18.34 -22.40
C THR A 575 -5.62 -18.10 -23.27
N PHE A 576 -5.45 -17.90 -24.58
CA PHE A 576 -6.57 -17.72 -25.50
C PHE A 576 -7.46 -18.98 -25.58
N GLU A 577 -6.86 -20.16 -25.69
CA GLU A 577 -7.58 -21.44 -25.64
C GLU A 577 -8.35 -21.60 -24.33
N LYS A 578 -7.73 -21.24 -23.21
CA LYS A 578 -8.39 -21.27 -21.90
C LYS A 578 -9.56 -20.29 -21.81
N LEU A 579 -9.45 -19.09 -22.37
CA LEU A 579 -10.57 -18.14 -22.43
C LEU A 579 -11.75 -18.71 -23.22
N LEU A 580 -11.49 -19.38 -24.35
CA LEU A 580 -12.55 -20.05 -25.12
C LEU A 580 -13.17 -21.22 -24.34
N LEU A 581 -12.38 -21.99 -23.60
CA LEU A 581 -12.90 -23.05 -22.72
C LEU A 581 -13.81 -22.47 -21.62
N LEU A 582 -13.40 -21.35 -21.00
CA LEU A 582 -14.23 -20.66 -20.01
C LEU A 582 -15.53 -20.14 -20.65
N ALA A 583 -15.46 -19.55 -21.85
CA ALA A 583 -16.64 -19.14 -22.60
C ALA A 583 -17.56 -20.34 -22.88
N GLU A 584 -17.01 -21.46 -23.36
CA GLU A 584 -17.76 -22.69 -23.62
C GLU A 584 -18.51 -23.19 -22.37
N GLN A 585 -17.91 -23.05 -21.19
CA GLN A 585 -18.50 -23.42 -19.91
C GLN A 585 -19.52 -22.42 -19.37
N GLY A 586 -19.62 -21.21 -19.92
CA GLY A 586 -20.64 -20.24 -19.55
C GLY A 586 -20.15 -18.83 -19.24
N ALA A 587 -18.85 -18.55 -19.30
CA ALA A 587 -18.32 -17.20 -19.04
C ALA A 587 -18.59 -16.23 -20.20
N THR A 588 -18.63 -14.94 -19.88
CA THR A 588 -18.61 -13.89 -20.89
C THR A 588 -17.21 -13.28 -21.00
N ILE A 589 -16.67 -13.27 -22.22
CA ILE A 589 -15.36 -12.70 -22.55
C ILE A 589 -15.56 -11.52 -23.50
N ILE A 590 -14.98 -10.37 -23.18
CA ILE A 590 -15.04 -9.16 -24.02
C ILE A 590 -13.64 -8.80 -24.47
N PHE A 591 -13.38 -8.89 -25.78
CA PHE A 591 -12.17 -8.38 -26.40
C PHE A 591 -12.42 -6.97 -26.93
N GLU A 592 -11.53 -6.03 -26.58
CA GLU A 592 -11.52 -4.72 -27.23
C GLU A 592 -10.98 -4.82 -28.66
N ASP A 593 -9.92 -5.60 -28.83
CA ASP A 593 -9.37 -6.07 -30.10
C ASP A 593 -8.92 -7.53 -29.93
N LEU A 594 -8.88 -8.28 -31.03
CA LEU A 594 -8.24 -9.58 -31.04
C LEU A 594 -6.71 -9.42 -31.05
N PRO A 595 -5.97 -10.25 -30.29
CA PRO A 595 -4.51 -10.20 -30.27
C PRO A 595 -3.93 -10.54 -31.64
N LYS A 596 -2.82 -9.88 -31.98
CA LYS A 596 -2.23 -9.94 -33.32
C LYS A 596 -1.09 -10.95 -33.42
N GLU A 597 -0.36 -11.13 -32.32
CA GLU A 597 0.83 -11.96 -32.29
C GLU A 597 1.03 -12.80 -31.04
N ILE A 598 1.90 -13.81 -31.15
CA ILE A 598 2.38 -14.60 -30.02
C ILE A 598 3.66 -14.00 -29.41
N HIS A 599 3.83 -14.18 -28.10
CA HIS A 599 5.05 -13.82 -27.37
C HIS A 599 6.14 -14.90 -27.48
N GLY A 600 7.39 -14.52 -27.22
CA GLY A 600 8.53 -15.45 -27.15
C GLY A 600 8.96 -16.04 -28.50
N LEU A 601 10.02 -16.83 -28.48
CA LEU A 601 10.67 -17.40 -29.65
C LEU A 601 10.30 -18.87 -29.91
N SER A 602 10.21 -19.67 -28.84
CA SER A 602 10.04 -21.13 -28.95
C SER A 602 8.83 -21.50 -29.82
N ASP A 603 8.96 -22.33 -30.86
CA ASP A 603 7.87 -22.70 -31.78
C ASP A 603 6.93 -21.52 -32.16
N SER A 604 7.52 -20.37 -32.53
CA SER A 604 6.74 -19.14 -32.77
C SER A 604 5.72 -19.29 -33.92
N GLU A 605 6.11 -19.98 -34.99
CA GLU A 605 5.24 -20.22 -36.15
C GLU A 605 4.07 -21.16 -35.81
N GLY A 606 4.34 -22.28 -35.12
CA GLY A 606 3.31 -23.23 -34.71
C GLY A 606 2.33 -22.63 -33.71
N ARG A 607 2.83 -21.91 -32.70
CA ARG A 607 1.99 -21.21 -31.72
C ARG A 607 1.16 -20.09 -32.37
N LYS A 608 1.74 -19.33 -33.30
CA LYS A 608 1.00 -18.32 -34.08
C LYS A 608 -0.11 -18.95 -34.90
N ALA A 609 0.19 -20.04 -35.62
CA ALA A 609 -0.81 -20.78 -36.38
C ALA A 609 -1.95 -21.29 -35.48
N LYS A 610 -1.62 -21.80 -34.28
CA LYS A 610 -2.61 -22.20 -33.26
C LYS A 610 -3.47 -21.01 -32.81
N LEU A 611 -2.88 -19.87 -32.46
CA LEU A 611 -3.62 -18.67 -32.07
C LEU A 611 -4.58 -18.22 -33.17
N GLN A 612 -4.10 -18.14 -34.42
CA GLN A 612 -4.93 -17.74 -35.56
C GLN A 612 -6.06 -18.74 -35.83
N SER A 613 -5.80 -20.04 -35.66
CA SER A 613 -6.85 -21.08 -35.75
C SER A 613 -7.92 -20.90 -34.67
N LEU A 614 -7.54 -20.59 -33.42
CA LEU A 614 -8.48 -20.33 -32.34
C LEU A 614 -9.32 -19.06 -32.60
N ILE A 615 -8.67 -17.99 -33.06
CA ILE A 615 -9.36 -16.74 -33.44
C ILE A 615 -10.37 -16.99 -34.56
N ALA A 616 -10.01 -17.77 -35.58
CA ALA A 616 -10.89 -18.09 -36.70
C ALA A 616 -12.19 -18.79 -36.26
N LYS A 617 -12.18 -19.56 -35.15
CA LYS A 617 -13.39 -20.21 -34.61
C LYS A 617 -14.48 -19.22 -34.17
N LEU A 618 -14.13 -17.96 -33.92
CA LEU A 618 -15.08 -16.94 -33.50
C LEU A 618 -15.94 -16.42 -34.67
N ASN A 619 -15.49 -16.59 -35.92
CA ASN A 619 -16.19 -16.17 -37.13
C ASN A 619 -16.62 -14.68 -37.15
N PHE A 620 -15.85 -13.80 -36.50
CA PHE A 620 -16.10 -12.37 -36.56
C PHE A 620 -15.74 -11.78 -37.93
N ASN A 621 -16.60 -10.90 -38.44
CA ASN A 621 -16.39 -10.10 -39.63
C ASN A 621 -15.44 -8.94 -39.33
N LYS A 622 -14.32 -8.83 -40.05
CA LYS A 622 -13.30 -7.80 -39.77
C LYS A 622 -13.78 -6.37 -40.03
N ASP A 623 -14.84 -6.19 -40.81
CA ASP A 623 -15.38 -4.87 -41.15
C ASP A 623 -16.38 -4.34 -40.10
N ASP A 624 -16.87 -5.20 -39.20
CA ASP A 624 -17.85 -4.84 -38.18
C ASP A 624 -17.17 -4.48 -36.85
N VAL A 625 -17.47 -3.28 -36.34
CA VAL A 625 -16.80 -2.71 -35.15
C VAL A 625 -17.29 -3.32 -33.83
N ASN A 626 -18.54 -3.79 -33.79
CA ASN A 626 -19.18 -4.33 -32.59
C ASN A 626 -19.86 -5.66 -32.92
N GLN A 627 -19.34 -6.74 -32.36
CA GLN A 627 -19.80 -8.09 -32.65
C GLN A 627 -19.85 -8.93 -31.38
N TYR A 628 -20.72 -9.92 -31.40
CA TYR A 628 -20.74 -10.97 -30.39
C TYR A 628 -21.12 -12.30 -31.02
N THR A 629 -20.66 -13.38 -30.43
CA THR A 629 -21.04 -14.73 -30.81
C THR A 629 -21.29 -15.56 -29.56
N ALA A 630 -22.31 -16.41 -29.62
CA ALA A 630 -22.49 -17.43 -28.60
C ALA A 630 -21.36 -18.47 -28.74
N TYR A 631 -20.76 -18.85 -27.63
CA TYR A 631 -19.66 -19.83 -27.62
C TYR A 631 -19.91 -20.84 -26.51
N GLY A 632 -20.37 -22.04 -26.88
CA GLY A 632 -20.92 -23.01 -25.93
C GLY A 632 -22.07 -22.41 -25.10
N LYS A 633 -21.92 -22.40 -23.78
CA LYS A 633 -22.91 -21.83 -22.84
C LYS A 633 -22.70 -20.35 -22.54
N GLY A 634 -21.59 -19.77 -23.00
CA GLY A 634 -21.20 -18.38 -22.75
C GLY A 634 -21.16 -17.56 -24.03
N LYS A 635 -20.40 -16.46 -23.97
CA LYS A 635 -20.36 -15.47 -25.05
C LYS A 635 -18.96 -14.89 -25.22
N VAL A 636 -18.63 -14.56 -26.46
CA VAL A 636 -17.43 -13.79 -26.79
C VAL A 636 -17.85 -12.54 -27.55
N TYR A 637 -17.36 -11.39 -27.11
CA TYR A 637 -17.57 -10.09 -27.73
C TYR A 637 -16.26 -9.59 -28.36
N LEU A 638 -16.38 -8.86 -29.46
CA LEU A 638 -15.33 -8.03 -30.06
C LEU A 638 -15.90 -6.62 -30.25
N THR A 639 -15.47 -5.66 -29.43
CA THR A 639 -16.06 -4.31 -29.44
C THR A 639 -15.15 -3.26 -28.82
N LYS A 640 -15.11 -2.07 -29.42
CA LYS A 640 -14.49 -0.86 -28.84
C LYS A 640 -15.35 -0.17 -27.77
N ASP A 641 -16.60 -0.58 -27.64
CA ASP A 641 -17.56 -0.06 -26.68
C ASP A 641 -17.86 -1.09 -25.58
N ALA A 642 -16.85 -1.34 -24.74
CA ALA A 642 -16.95 -2.26 -23.62
C ALA A 642 -18.15 -1.96 -22.71
N GLN A 643 -18.54 -0.69 -22.56
CA GLN A 643 -19.70 -0.32 -21.75
C GLN A 643 -20.99 -0.93 -22.30
N SER A 644 -21.27 -0.74 -23.59
CA SER A 644 -22.50 -1.28 -24.19
C SER A 644 -22.56 -2.81 -24.12
N ALA A 645 -21.43 -3.49 -24.26
CA ALA A 645 -21.37 -4.94 -24.06
C ALA A 645 -21.64 -5.33 -22.60
N LEU A 646 -21.04 -4.64 -21.63
CA LEU A 646 -21.31 -4.87 -20.20
C LEU A 646 -22.79 -4.63 -19.86
N GLU A 647 -23.41 -3.56 -20.37
CA GLU A 647 -24.82 -3.26 -20.13
C GLU A 647 -25.75 -4.30 -20.76
N THR A 648 -25.38 -4.86 -21.93
CA THR A 648 -26.08 -5.99 -22.55
C THR A 648 -26.06 -7.23 -21.66
N GLU A 649 -24.95 -7.45 -20.95
CA GLU A 649 -24.78 -8.52 -19.96
C GLU A 649 -25.33 -8.16 -18.57
N GLN A 650 -26.08 -7.06 -18.47
CA GLN A 650 -26.68 -6.56 -17.23
C GLN A 650 -25.63 -6.27 -16.14
N VAL A 651 -24.42 -5.92 -16.54
CA VAL A 651 -23.38 -5.38 -15.66
C VAL A 651 -23.40 -3.87 -15.82
N PHE A 652 -23.85 -3.17 -14.79
CA PHE A 652 -24.02 -1.73 -14.81
C PHE A 652 -23.02 -1.05 -13.89
N GLY A 653 -22.38 0.00 -14.38
CA GLY A 653 -21.62 0.90 -13.54
C GLY A 653 -22.53 1.63 -12.54
N GLU A 654 -22.00 1.89 -11.35
CA GLU A 654 -22.69 2.60 -10.30
C GLU A 654 -22.87 4.08 -10.65
N ARG A 655 -24.12 4.50 -10.89
CA ARG A 655 -24.44 5.83 -11.44
C ARG A 655 -24.14 6.97 -10.48
N MET A 656 -24.07 6.70 -9.17
CA MET A 656 -23.79 7.76 -8.18
C MET A 656 -22.42 8.40 -8.36
N ILE A 657 -21.47 7.75 -9.07
CA ILE A 657 -20.17 8.35 -9.41
C ILE A 657 -20.31 9.69 -10.16
N ARG A 658 -21.42 9.91 -10.89
CA ARG A 658 -21.72 11.15 -11.61
C ARG A 658 -21.88 12.37 -10.69
N THR A 659 -22.11 12.14 -9.39
CA THR A 659 -22.16 13.20 -8.38
C THR A 659 -20.75 13.69 -7.97
N GLY A 660 -19.70 12.98 -8.38
CA GLY A 660 -18.31 13.22 -7.96
C GLY A 660 -17.85 12.37 -6.78
N LEU A 661 -18.75 11.60 -6.16
CA LEU A 661 -18.40 10.63 -5.12
C LEU A 661 -17.58 9.47 -5.70
N LYS A 662 -16.62 8.98 -4.93
CA LYS A 662 -15.90 7.72 -5.19
C LYS A 662 -16.46 6.63 -4.29
N PHE A 663 -16.34 5.36 -4.70
CA PHE A 663 -16.84 4.25 -3.89
C PHE A 663 -15.98 2.99 -3.95
N SER A 664 -16.13 2.16 -2.91
CA SER A 664 -15.77 0.74 -2.90
C SER A 664 -16.98 -0.06 -2.45
N ARG A 665 -17.38 -1.08 -3.23
CA ARG A 665 -18.53 -1.94 -2.95
C ARG A 665 -18.05 -3.28 -2.39
N ARG A 666 -18.65 -3.69 -1.27
CA ARG A 666 -18.30 -4.92 -0.56
C ARG A 666 -19.54 -5.72 -0.22
N VAL A 667 -19.39 -7.04 -0.11
CA VAL A 667 -20.49 -7.96 0.22
C VAL A 667 -20.13 -8.88 1.38
N SER A 668 -21.12 -9.20 2.22
CA SER A 668 -21.01 -10.20 3.29
C SER A 668 -22.36 -10.90 3.48
N GLY A 669 -22.49 -12.12 2.95
CA GLY A 669 -23.81 -12.75 2.82
C GLY A 669 -24.70 -11.93 1.89
N GLU A 670 -25.92 -11.61 2.33
CA GLU A 670 -26.88 -10.77 1.60
C GLU A 670 -26.68 -9.25 1.85
N ASP A 671 -25.76 -8.88 2.75
CA ASP A 671 -25.48 -7.47 3.04
C ASP A 671 -24.48 -6.88 2.04
N THR A 672 -24.79 -5.68 1.55
CA THR A 672 -23.87 -4.89 0.71
C THR A 672 -23.48 -3.60 1.40
N TYR A 673 -22.17 -3.32 1.43
CA TYR A 673 -21.59 -2.12 1.99
C TYR A 673 -21.03 -1.25 0.87
N TYR A 674 -21.43 0.02 0.86
CA TYR A 674 -20.88 1.05 -0.01
C TYR A 674 -20.04 2.01 0.82
N TYR A 675 -18.72 1.91 0.73
CA TYR A 675 -17.83 2.93 1.29
C TYR A 675 -17.74 4.09 0.29
N LEU A 676 -18.32 5.24 0.64
CA LEU A 676 -18.43 6.44 -0.19
C LEU A 676 -17.52 7.55 0.33
N VAL A 677 -16.81 8.23 -0.56
CA VAL A 677 -15.87 9.30 -0.21
C VAL A 677 -16.07 10.50 -1.11
N ASN A 678 -16.14 11.70 -0.52
CA ASN A 678 -16.20 12.97 -1.25
C ASN A 678 -14.84 13.68 -1.21
N HIS A 679 -14.03 13.48 -2.24
CA HIS A 679 -12.77 14.21 -2.47
C HIS A 679 -12.95 15.48 -3.31
N GLY A 680 -14.18 15.83 -3.68
CA GLY A 680 -14.50 17.00 -4.51
C GLY A 680 -14.67 18.29 -3.70
N LYS A 681 -14.84 19.41 -4.40
CA LYS A 681 -14.91 20.77 -3.82
C LYS A 681 -16.21 21.17 -3.13
N SER A 682 -17.26 20.37 -3.24
CA SER A 682 -18.60 20.76 -2.79
C SER A 682 -19.31 19.60 -2.10
N THR A 683 -20.24 19.93 -1.21
CA THR A 683 -21.18 18.95 -0.65
C THR A 683 -21.98 18.30 -1.77
N VAL A 684 -22.06 16.98 -1.77
CA VAL A 684 -23.00 16.24 -2.60
C VAL A 684 -24.29 16.11 -1.80
N ASP A 685 -25.37 16.72 -2.29
CA ASP A 685 -26.71 16.65 -1.69
C ASP A 685 -27.73 16.29 -2.77
N GLN A 686 -27.91 15.00 -3.02
CA GLN A 686 -28.70 14.49 -4.14
C GLN A 686 -29.40 13.16 -3.80
N GLU A 687 -30.54 12.91 -4.42
CA GLU A 687 -31.17 11.59 -4.45
C GLU A 687 -30.34 10.65 -5.35
N VAL A 688 -29.91 9.53 -4.79
CA VAL A 688 -29.12 8.52 -5.50
C VAL A 688 -29.79 7.16 -5.40
N ARG A 689 -29.69 6.40 -6.48
CA ARG A 689 -30.06 4.98 -6.51
C ARG A 689 -28.79 4.16 -6.62
N LEU A 690 -28.60 3.26 -5.66
CA LEU A 690 -27.53 2.27 -5.68
C LEU A 690 -27.96 1.10 -6.58
N ASN A 691 -27.02 0.42 -7.23
CA ASN A 691 -27.38 -0.75 -8.04
C ASN A 691 -27.91 -1.92 -7.17
N THR A 692 -27.43 -2.04 -5.92
CA THR A 692 -28.01 -2.98 -4.95
C THR A 692 -29.29 -2.41 -4.32
N GLU A 693 -30.32 -3.25 -4.25
CA GLU A 693 -31.58 -2.96 -3.57
C GLU A 693 -31.72 -3.80 -2.29
N GLY A 694 -32.31 -3.22 -1.26
CA GLY A 694 -32.66 -3.91 -0.01
C GLY A 694 -33.79 -3.19 0.72
N LYS A 695 -34.34 -3.79 1.78
CA LYS A 695 -35.42 -3.17 2.57
C LYS A 695 -34.95 -1.96 3.37
N ASN A 696 -33.72 -2.01 3.90
CA ASN A 696 -33.16 -1.00 4.76
C ASN A 696 -31.84 -0.46 4.19
N TYR A 697 -31.66 0.85 4.32
CA TYR A 697 -30.42 1.55 3.98
C TYR A 697 -29.94 2.25 5.25
N ILE A 698 -28.76 1.88 5.72
CA ILE A 698 -28.23 2.36 7.00
C ILE A 698 -26.90 3.07 6.74
N LEU A 699 -26.82 4.32 7.14
CA LEU A 699 -25.56 5.05 7.24
C LEU A 699 -24.80 4.55 8.47
N LEU A 700 -23.57 4.09 8.26
CA LEU A 700 -22.54 3.89 9.26
C LEU A 700 -21.50 5.00 9.06
N ASP A 701 -21.38 5.93 10.01
CA ASP A 701 -20.43 7.05 9.92
C ASP A 701 -19.05 6.62 10.45
N PRO A 702 -18.04 6.42 9.59
CA PRO A 702 -16.71 5.99 10.02
C PRO A 702 -15.97 7.04 10.87
N GLN A 703 -16.35 8.32 10.82
CA GLN A 703 -15.71 9.39 11.59
C GLN A 703 -16.15 9.34 13.06
N THR A 704 -17.45 9.21 13.31
CA THR A 704 -18.03 9.27 14.66
C THR A 704 -18.36 7.89 15.26
N GLY A 705 -18.61 6.89 14.41
CA GLY A 705 -19.13 5.58 14.78
C GLY A 705 -20.66 5.54 14.90
N ALA A 706 -21.34 6.67 14.69
CA ALA A 706 -22.80 6.71 14.72
C ALA A 706 -23.40 5.90 13.54
N ASN A 707 -24.64 5.45 13.73
CA ASN A 707 -25.40 4.80 12.69
C ASN A 707 -26.83 5.36 12.61
N TYR A 708 -27.36 5.43 11.39
CA TYR A 708 -28.65 6.05 11.13
C TYR A 708 -29.39 5.35 10.00
N ALA A 709 -30.70 5.16 10.14
CA ALA A 709 -31.55 4.76 9.05
C ALA A 709 -31.67 5.92 8.04
N LEU A 710 -31.45 5.64 6.76
CA LEU A 710 -31.64 6.59 5.68
C LEU A 710 -33.07 6.48 5.13
N PRO A 711 -33.83 7.58 5.07
CA PRO A 711 -35.15 7.57 4.43
C PRO A 711 -35.05 7.14 2.96
N VAL A 712 -35.91 6.18 2.57
CA VAL A 712 -35.97 5.67 1.20
C VAL A 712 -37.21 6.24 0.50
N ARG A 713 -37.03 6.79 -0.69
CA ARG A 713 -38.12 7.27 -1.55
C ARG A 713 -37.93 6.72 -2.96
N ASN A 714 -38.90 5.98 -3.49
CA ASN A 714 -38.83 5.38 -4.83
C ASN A 714 -37.54 4.57 -5.07
N LYS A 715 -37.09 3.79 -4.07
CA LYS A 715 -35.82 3.03 -4.08
C LYS A 715 -34.55 3.89 -4.21
N SER A 716 -34.65 5.18 -3.94
CA SER A 716 -33.52 6.11 -3.83
C SER A 716 -33.36 6.56 -2.38
N ILE A 717 -32.14 6.97 -2.07
CA ILE A 717 -31.77 7.62 -0.81
C ILE A 717 -31.18 9.00 -1.10
N ARG A 718 -31.45 9.98 -0.26
CA ARG A 718 -30.75 11.26 -0.30
C ARG A 718 -29.38 11.12 0.36
N VAL A 719 -28.32 11.35 -0.39
CA VAL A 719 -26.95 11.43 0.15
C VAL A 719 -26.57 12.89 0.30
N GLN A 720 -26.27 13.31 1.53
CA GLN A 720 -25.80 14.64 1.89
C GLN A 720 -24.37 14.55 2.48
N LEU A 721 -23.37 14.39 1.61
CA LEU A 721 -21.98 14.12 1.98
C LEU A 721 -21.08 15.34 1.71
N LYS A 722 -20.59 15.97 2.79
CA LYS A 722 -19.69 17.13 2.73
C LYS A 722 -18.34 16.81 2.10
N SER A 723 -17.70 17.82 1.52
CA SER A 723 -16.33 17.70 1.00
C SER A 723 -15.33 17.30 2.09
N GLY A 724 -14.46 16.34 1.79
CA GLY A 724 -13.48 15.76 2.72
C GLY A 724 -14.05 14.68 3.65
N TYR A 725 -15.34 14.38 3.55
CA TYR A 725 -16.03 13.42 4.41
C TYR A 725 -16.32 12.08 3.72
N ALA A 726 -16.62 11.05 4.51
CA ALA A 726 -16.91 9.71 4.02
C ALA A 726 -18.07 9.07 4.78
N TRP A 727 -18.85 8.24 4.09
CA TRP A 727 -19.95 7.45 4.64
C TRP A 727 -19.76 5.97 4.29
N VAL A 728 -20.24 5.07 5.14
CA VAL A 728 -20.51 3.67 4.73
C VAL A 728 -22.02 3.49 4.69
N ILE A 729 -22.57 3.04 3.56
CA ILE A 729 -24.00 2.72 3.44
C ILE A 729 -24.15 1.20 3.40
N LEU A 730 -24.80 0.65 4.41
CA LEU A 730 -25.21 -0.74 4.49
C LEU A 730 -26.60 -0.90 3.88
N VAL A 731 -26.71 -1.72 2.83
CA VAL A 731 -27.95 -2.16 2.20
C VAL A 731 -28.23 -3.58 2.70
N THR A 732 -29.38 -3.78 3.33
CA THR A 732 -29.70 -5.02 4.06
C THR A 732 -31.21 -5.21 4.21
N ASP A 733 -31.64 -6.46 4.32
CA ASP A 733 -33.04 -6.82 4.53
C ASP A 733 -33.41 -7.04 6.00
N ASP A 734 -32.42 -7.35 6.84
CA ASP A 734 -32.66 -7.92 8.17
C ASP A 734 -32.16 -7.03 9.32
N LYS A 735 -31.35 -6.01 9.02
CA LYS A 735 -30.81 -5.07 10.01
C LYS A 735 -31.52 -3.72 9.95
N GLN A 736 -31.62 -3.04 11.09
CA GLN A 736 -32.22 -1.72 11.23
C GLN A 736 -31.38 -0.86 12.18
N ALA A 737 -31.38 0.46 11.94
CA ALA A 737 -30.87 1.44 12.88
C ALA A 737 -32.03 2.13 13.59
N GLU A 738 -31.86 2.46 14.87
CA GLU A 738 -32.94 3.01 15.72
C GLU A 738 -33.27 4.46 15.39
N LYS A 739 -32.27 5.25 14.98
CA LYS A 739 -32.41 6.68 14.69
C LYS A 739 -32.40 6.92 13.19
N THR A 740 -33.32 7.75 12.71
CA THR A 740 -33.29 8.25 11.33
C THR A 740 -32.25 9.37 11.19
N TYR A 741 -31.57 9.42 10.06
CA TYR A 741 -30.61 10.48 9.78
C TYR A 741 -31.31 11.84 9.65
N ALA A 742 -30.84 12.84 10.41
CA ALA A 742 -31.30 14.21 10.31
C ALA A 742 -30.47 14.95 9.26
N TYR A 743 -31.10 15.30 8.13
CA TYR A 743 -30.45 16.10 7.10
C TYR A 743 -30.20 17.53 7.58
N HIS A 744 -29.05 18.07 7.21
CA HIS A 744 -28.64 19.44 7.53
C HIS A 744 -29.34 20.42 6.58
N ASP A 745 -30.66 20.48 6.65
CA ASP A 745 -31.50 21.42 5.91
C ASP A 745 -31.71 22.70 6.72
N ASP A 746 -32.05 23.82 6.06
CA ASP A 746 -32.34 25.12 6.70
C ASP A 746 -31.28 25.57 7.73
N VAL A 747 -30.00 25.30 7.44
CA VAL A 747 -28.88 25.56 8.35
C VAL A 747 -28.81 27.05 8.70
N LYS A 748 -28.87 27.37 10.00
CA LYS A 748 -28.79 28.74 10.53
C LYS A 748 -27.72 28.85 11.59
N GLU A 749 -26.90 29.88 11.50
CA GLU A 749 -26.00 30.26 12.61
C GLU A 749 -26.84 30.82 13.76
N VAL A 750 -26.74 30.18 14.93
CA VAL A 750 -27.53 30.53 16.13
C VAL A 750 -26.68 31.13 17.24
N VAL A 751 -25.37 30.94 17.19
CA VAL A 751 -24.43 31.55 18.13
C VAL A 751 -23.21 32.05 17.37
N THR A 752 -22.95 33.35 17.54
CA THR A 752 -21.66 33.97 17.27
C THR A 752 -20.98 34.28 18.60
N PHE A 753 -19.77 33.78 18.81
CA PHE A 753 -19.05 33.95 20.08
C PHE A 753 -18.58 35.41 20.25
N SER A 754 -19.25 36.15 21.12
CA SER A 754 -18.90 37.55 21.45
C SER A 754 -18.08 37.70 22.73
N ALA A 755 -18.09 36.69 23.61
CA ALA A 755 -17.26 36.66 24.80
C ALA A 755 -15.80 36.33 24.44
N PRO A 756 -14.81 37.02 25.02
CA PRO A 756 -13.40 36.75 24.75
C PRO A 756 -13.01 35.30 25.08
N TRP A 757 -12.17 34.72 24.22
CA TRP A 757 -11.58 33.40 24.44
C TRP A 757 -10.38 33.50 25.37
N LYS A 758 -10.41 32.77 26.48
CA LYS A 758 -9.25 32.57 27.34
C LYS A 758 -8.37 31.45 26.78
N VAL A 759 -7.12 31.76 26.49
CA VAL A 759 -6.13 30.81 25.98
C VAL A 759 -5.11 30.45 27.06
N THR A 760 -4.93 29.15 27.29
CA THR A 760 -3.93 28.61 28.22
C THR A 760 -3.12 27.50 27.56
N PHE A 761 -1.79 27.65 27.50
CA PHE A 761 -0.90 26.59 27.01
C PHE A 761 -0.75 25.51 28.07
N THR A 762 -0.96 24.24 27.70
CA THR A 762 -1.13 23.13 28.65
C THR A 762 0.04 22.15 28.64
N THR A 763 0.53 21.79 27.45
CA THR A 763 1.61 20.82 27.25
C THR A 763 2.42 21.19 26.02
N GLY A 764 3.73 20.95 26.03
CA GLY A 764 4.61 21.24 24.89
C GLY A 764 5.92 21.89 25.30
N GLY A 765 6.69 22.34 24.31
CA GLY A 765 8.01 22.95 24.53
C GLY A 765 8.45 23.90 23.41
N PRO A 766 9.59 24.61 23.60
CA PRO A 766 10.58 24.46 24.67
C PRO A 766 10.10 24.87 26.06
N GLU A 767 9.18 25.82 26.11
CA GLU A 767 8.61 26.39 27.31
C GLU A 767 7.16 26.77 26.98
N LEU A 768 6.28 26.84 27.98
CA LEU A 768 4.88 27.20 27.76
C LEU A 768 4.77 28.72 27.49
N PRO A 769 4.19 29.16 26.36
CA PRO A 769 3.90 30.57 26.13
C PRO A 769 2.92 31.12 27.17
N LYS A 770 2.89 32.45 27.31
CA LYS A 770 1.95 33.11 28.23
C LYS A 770 0.52 32.98 27.72
N GLY A 771 -0.39 32.62 28.63
CA GLY A 771 -1.83 32.65 28.36
C GLY A 771 -2.32 34.07 28.06
N ARG A 772 -3.44 34.19 27.34
CA ARG A 772 -4.00 35.47 26.92
C ARG A 772 -5.52 35.41 26.73
N SER A 773 -6.16 36.57 26.71
CA SER A 773 -7.57 36.72 26.35
C SER A 773 -7.67 37.27 24.93
N LEU A 774 -8.50 36.67 24.09
CA LEU A 774 -8.66 37.02 22.68
C LEU A 774 -10.10 37.42 22.39
N SER A 775 -10.33 38.66 21.92
CA SER A 775 -11.61 39.04 21.32
C SER A 775 -11.79 38.44 19.92
N GLU A 776 -10.70 38.21 19.22
CA GLU A 776 -10.66 37.61 17.88
C GLU A 776 -9.64 36.47 17.83
N LEU A 777 -10.06 35.34 17.28
CA LEU A 777 -9.22 34.17 17.10
C LEU A 777 -8.16 34.42 16.01
N SER A 778 -6.95 33.93 16.24
CA SER A 778 -5.79 34.17 15.38
C SER A 778 -4.71 33.13 15.63
N SER A 779 -3.79 32.99 14.67
CA SER A 779 -2.64 32.10 14.81
C SER A 779 -1.71 32.55 15.93
N TRP A 780 -1.16 31.61 16.70
CA TRP A 780 -0.14 31.89 17.72
C TRP A 780 1.06 32.64 17.15
N THR A 781 1.35 32.42 15.87
CA THR A 781 2.53 32.97 15.19
C THR A 781 2.39 34.43 14.76
N THR A 782 1.21 35.04 14.92
CA THR A 782 0.97 36.46 14.61
C THR A 782 0.98 37.36 15.85
N TRP A 783 1.18 36.78 17.03
CA TRP A 783 1.04 37.43 18.33
C TRP A 783 2.22 38.28 18.78
N ASN A 784 3.26 38.40 17.94
CA ASN A 784 4.56 38.98 18.31
C ASN A 784 5.15 38.37 19.60
N ASP A 785 4.87 37.09 19.83
CA ASP A 785 5.35 36.33 20.98
C ASP A 785 6.37 35.30 20.51
N LYS A 786 7.65 35.57 20.78
CA LYS A 786 8.75 34.71 20.35
C LYS A 786 8.64 33.29 20.91
N VAL A 787 8.04 33.11 22.08
CA VAL A 787 7.84 31.80 22.70
C VAL A 787 6.76 31.04 21.93
N ALA A 788 5.62 31.69 21.66
CA ALA A 788 4.54 31.11 20.87
C ALA A 788 4.99 30.75 19.44
N ASN A 789 5.85 31.57 18.83
CA ASN A 789 6.37 31.34 17.48
C ASN A 789 7.23 30.06 17.34
N ARG A 790 7.88 29.61 18.41
CA ARG A 790 8.74 28.41 18.41
C ARG A 790 8.12 27.22 19.15
N PHE A 791 6.87 27.38 19.58
CA PHE A 791 6.19 26.39 20.41
C PHE A 791 5.63 25.25 19.56
N SER A 792 5.76 24.03 20.09
CA SER A 792 5.01 22.86 19.63
C SER A 792 4.35 22.20 20.84
N GLY A 793 3.03 22.01 20.75
CA GLY A 793 2.24 21.54 21.89
C GLY A 793 0.74 21.84 21.75
N THR A 794 0.08 21.93 22.91
CA THR A 794 -1.38 22.08 23.02
C THR A 794 -1.75 23.35 23.79
N ALA A 795 -2.72 24.10 23.28
CA ALA A 795 -3.36 25.21 23.99
C ALA A 795 -4.87 25.00 24.11
N ALA A 796 -5.42 25.31 25.27
CA ALA A 796 -6.85 25.27 25.55
C ALA A 796 -7.47 26.66 25.36
N TYR A 797 -8.55 26.71 24.61
CA TYR A 797 -9.38 27.88 24.34
C TYR A 797 -10.71 27.72 25.08
N GLU A 798 -11.03 28.64 25.98
CA GLU A 798 -12.22 28.58 26.82
C GLU A 798 -13.07 29.84 26.66
N THR A 799 -14.38 29.67 26.48
CA THR A 799 -15.35 30.78 26.51
C THR A 799 -16.72 30.29 26.95
N THR A 800 -17.67 31.21 27.08
CA THR A 800 -19.08 30.91 27.36
C THR A 800 -19.98 31.47 26.28
N PHE A 801 -21.16 30.90 26.15
CA PHE A 801 -22.20 31.37 25.24
C PHE A 801 -23.57 31.06 25.81
N LYS A 802 -24.60 31.73 25.27
CA LYS A 802 -26.00 31.47 25.63
C LYS A 802 -26.75 30.91 24.44
N LEU A 803 -27.51 29.85 24.66
CA LEU A 803 -28.35 29.21 23.68
C LEU A 803 -29.54 28.57 24.38
N ASN A 804 -30.76 28.79 23.87
CA ASN A 804 -31.93 28.01 24.26
C ASN A 804 -32.25 27.08 23.09
N LYS A 805 -32.44 25.79 23.35
CA LYS A 805 -32.68 24.82 22.30
C LYS A 805 -34.07 25.02 21.70
N GLU A 806 -34.13 25.01 20.39
CA GLU A 806 -35.37 25.00 19.62
C GLU A 806 -35.85 23.55 19.49
N GLN A 807 -37.14 23.34 19.71
CA GLN A 807 -37.72 22.01 19.65
C GLN A 807 -37.58 21.42 18.23
N GLY A 808 -37.02 20.22 18.12
CA GLY A 808 -36.86 19.51 16.85
C GLY A 808 -35.68 20.00 15.99
N LYS A 809 -34.77 20.81 16.54
CA LYS A 809 -33.52 21.23 15.89
C LYS A 809 -32.31 20.51 16.46
N SER A 810 -31.35 20.22 15.59
CA SER A 810 -30.05 19.65 15.96
C SER A 810 -28.95 20.70 15.85
N TYR A 811 -27.83 20.50 16.55
CA TYR A 811 -26.78 21.50 16.70
C TYR A 811 -25.39 20.94 16.38
N VAL A 812 -24.66 21.65 15.50
CA VAL A 812 -23.27 21.34 15.15
C VAL A 812 -22.36 22.52 15.48
N LEU A 813 -21.20 22.22 16.07
CA LEU A 813 -20.11 23.17 16.27
C LEU A 813 -19.18 23.09 15.06
N GLU A 814 -18.93 24.23 14.43
CA GLU A 814 -17.91 24.39 13.40
C GLU A 814 -16.75 25.21 13.96
N LEU A 815 -15.52 24.71 13.83
CA LEU A 815 -14.31 25.37 14.37
C LEU A 815 -13.63 26.31 13.36
N GLY A 816 -14.09 26.33 12.12
CA GLY A 816 -13.44 27.05 11.03
C GLY A 816 -12.02 26.50 10.77
N LYS A 817 -11.02 27.39 10.71
CA LYS A 817 -9.63 27.00 10.51
C LYS A 817 -8.97 26.60 11.83
N VAL A 818 -8.47 25.36 11.88
CA VAL A 818 -7.73 24.78 13.01
C VAL A 818 -6.33 24.41 12.54
N ALA A 819 -5.29 24.78 13.29
CA ALA A 819 -3.90 24.43 13.03
C ALA A 819 -3.35 23.63 14.23
N GLU A 820 -3.53 22.31 14.29
CA GLU A 820 -4.03 21.43 13.20
C GLU A 820 -5.10 20.41 13.62
N SER A 821 -5.29 20.18 14.91
CA SER A 821 -6.33 19.26 15.42
C SER A 821 -6.81 19.68 16.79
N ALA A 822 -8.05 19.35 17.13
CA ALA A 822 -8.70 19.81 18.35
C ALA A 822 -9.43 18.71 19.10
N LYS A 823 -9.46 18.80 20.43
CA LYS A 823 -10.39 18.09 21.30
C LYS A 823 -11.43 19.07 21.83
N VAL A 824 -12.71 18.73 21.72
CA VAL A 824 -13.82 19.61 22.12
C VAL A 824 -14.48 19.10 23.39
N MET A 825 -14.72 20.00 24.33
CA MET A 825 -15.54 19.78 25.51
C MET A 825 -16.62 20.86 25.62
N VAL A 826 -17.83 20.46 25.96
CA VAL A 826 -18.97 21.35 26.22
C VAL A 826 -19.52 21.01 27.60
N ASN A 827 -19.71 22.02 28.46
CA ASN A 827 -20.18 21.84 29.84
C ASN A 827 -19.38 20.80 30.62
N GLY A 828 -18.05 20.77 30.43
CA GLY A 828 -17.13 19.84 31.07
C GLY A 828 -17.14 18.40 30.52
N LYS A 829 -18.00 18.09 29.55
CA LYS A 829 -18.10 16.76 28.94
C LYS A 829 -17.30 16.69 27.63
N ASN A 830 -16.59 15.59 27.41
CA ASN A 830 -15.84 15.35 26.17
C ASN A 830 -16.81 15.07 25.01
N VAL A 831 -16.79 15.91 23.99
CA VAL A 831 -17.59 15.75 22.78
C VAL A 831 -16.88 14.85 21.78
N GLY A 832 -15.57 15.06 21.58
CA GLY A 832 -14.78 14.27 20.63
C GLY A 832 -13.56 14.99 20.07
N LEU A 833 -12.91 14.35 19.10
CA LEU A 833 -11.77 14.87 18.37
C LEU A 833 -12.19 15.39 17.00
N VAL A 834 -11.68 16.56 16.63
CA VAL A 834 -11.88 17.20 15.32
C VAL A 834 -10.51 17.40 14.68
N TRP A 835 -10.20 16.59 13.67
CA TRP A 835 -8.83 16.41 13.17
C TRP A 835 -8.73 16.36 11.63
N ALA A 836 -9.85 16.45 10.93
CA ALA A 836 -9.92 16.46 9.47
C ALA A 836 -11.05 17.36 8.97
N HIS A 837 -11.08 17.61 7.66
CA HIS A 837 -12.11 18.43 7.03
C HIS A 837 -13.44 17.67 6.89
N PRO A 838 -14.59 18.36 7.04
CA PRO A 838 -14.73 19.67 7.67
C PRO A 838 -14.52 19.59 9.19
N PHE A 839 -13.97 20.66 9.79
CA PHE A 839 -13.69 20.71 11.23
C PHE A 839 -14.96 21.00 12.05
N GLU A 840 -15.82 19.99 12.12
CA GLU A 840 -17.15 20.05 12.73
C GLU A 840 -17.41 18.88 13.70
N VAL A 841 -18.29 19.10 14.68
CA VAL A 841 -18.75 18.04 15.60
C VAL A 841 -20.17 18.32 16.12
N ASN A 842 -21.00 17.28 16.22
CA ASN A 842 -22.33 17.39 16.83
C ASN A 842 -22.19 17.66 18.34
N ILE A 843 -22.92 18.65 18.84
CA ILE A 843 -22.90 19.07 20.26
C ILE A 843 -24.28 19.02 20.93
N GLU A 844 -25.32 18.54 20.25
CA GLU A 844 -26.72 18.57 20.69
C GLU A 844 -26.91 17.98 22.09
N ASP A 845 -26.37 16.78 22.33
CA ASP A 845 -26.49 16.04 23.59
C ASP A 845 -25.70 16.67 24.76
N PHE A 846 -24.89 17.69 24.48
CA PHE A 846 -23.99 18.33 25.43
C PHE A 846 -24.46 19.74 25.85
N LEU A 847 -25.48 20.28 25.17
CA LEU A 847 -26.01 21.62 25.38
C LEU A 847 -27.08 21.68 26.48
N ASN A 848 -26.97 22.70 27.33
CA ASN A 848 -27.99 23.13 28.28
C ASN A 848 -28.75 24.33 27.73
N ASP A 849 -30.00 24.53 28.18
CA ASP A 849 -30.70 25.81 27.93
C ASP A 849 -30.07 26.92 28.78
N GLY A 850 -29.93 28.11 28.18
CA GLY A 850 -29.26 29.25 28.79
C GLY A 850 -27.74 29.20 28.59
N GLU A 851 -26.99 29.33 29.68
CA GLU A 851 -25.53 29.47 29.64
C GLU A 851 -24.81 28.12 29.47
N ASN A 852 -23.83 28.12 28.57
CA ASN A 852 -23.00 26.97 28.24
C ASN A 852 -21.52 27.36 28.27
N THR A 853 -20.66 26.40 28.65
CA THR A 853 -19.21 26.55 28.58
C THR A 853 -18.65 25.68 27.45
N ILE A 854 -17.64 26.20 26.75
CA ILE A 854 -16.90 25.45 25.74
C ILE A 854 -15.40 25.52 26.01
N ARG A 855 -14.72 24.39 25.82
CA ARG A 855 -13.27 24.28 25.87
C ARG A 855 -12.78 23.51 24.63
N VAL A 856 -11.91 24.14 23.85
CA VAL A 856 -11.29 23.55 22.66
C VAL A 856 -9.78 23.44 22.89
N GLU A 857 -9.26 22.23 22.97
CA GLU A 857 -7.82 21.97 23.14
C GLU A 857 -7.19 21.71 21.77
N VAL A 858 -6.40 22.67 21.27
CA VAL A 858 -5.79 22.60 19.94
C VAL A 858 -4.32 22.21 20.04
N ALA A 859 -3.93 21.19 19.29
CA ALA A 859 -2.55 20.77 19.09
C ALA A 859 -2.04 21.21 17.71
N ASN A 860 -0.87 21.86 17.67
CA ASN A 860 -0.20 22.25 16.42
C ASN A 860 0.76 21.16 15.92
N LEU A 861 1.69 21.50 15.02
CA LEU A 861 2.75 20.62 14.52
C LEU A 861 4.11 20.86 15.19
N MET A 862 5.02 19.92 14.97
CA MET A 862 6.44 20.03 15.38
C MET A 862 7.24 21.07 14.59
N ALA A 863 6.77 21.49 13.40
CA ALA A 863 7.55 22.28 12.44
C ALA A 863 8.16 23.56 13.01
N ASN A 864 7.38 24.36 13.76
CA ASN A 864 7.87 25.62 14.34
C ASN A 864 8.97 25.38 15.38
N ARG A 865 8.87 24.29 16.15
CA ARG A 865 9.90 23.88 17.12
C ARG A 865 11.15 23.34 16.45
N VAL A 866 11.00 22.53 15.40
CA VAL A 866 12.15 21.99 14.65
C VAL A 866 12.92 23.11 13.95
N ARG A 867 12.20 24.06 13.34
CA ARG A 867 12.80 25.28 12.79
C ARG A 867 13.64 26.03 13.83
N ASP A 868 13.12 26.21 15.04
CA ASP A 868 13.83 26.91 16.13
C ASP A 868 15.13 26.18 16.54
N LEU A 869 15.13 24.84 16.58
CA LEU A 869 16.35 24.06 16.81
C LEU A 869 17.41 24.32 15.74
N ASP A 870 17.02 24.36 14.48
CA ASP A 870 17.94 24.56 13.36
C ASP A 870 18.48 25.99 13.30
N VAL A 871 17.63 27.00 13.58
CA VAL A 871 18.07 28.40 13.72
C VAL A 871 19.10 28.56 14.85
N GLN A 872 18.97 27.78 15.94
CA GLN A 872 19.91 27.79 17.06
C GLN A 872 21.14 26.89 16.84
N GLY A 873 21.22 26.15 15.73
CA GLY A 873 22.32 25.24 15.44
C GLY A 873 22.36 23.99 16.33
N VAL A 874 21.24 23.62 16.97
CA VAL A 874 21.16 22.43 17.83
C VAL A 874 21.33 21.17 16.99
N GLN A 875 22.31 20.35 17.35
CA GLN A 875 22.62 19.11 16.63
C GLN A 875 21.69 17.98 17.09
N TRP A 876 20.59 17.77 16.36
CA TRP A 876 19.66 16.66 16.62
C TRP A 876 19.63 15.59 15.52
N ARG A 877 20.18 15.87 14.32
CA ARG A 877 20.30 14.92 13.19
C ARG A 877 21.61 14.13 13.28
N ASN A 878 21.63 13.10 14.11
CA ASN A 878 22.86 12.37 14.43
C ASN A 878 22.70 10.87 14.13
N TYR A 879 22.71 10.51 12.85
CA TYR A 879 22.51 9.10 12.43
C TYR A 879 23.63 8.60 11.52
N HIS A 880 23.84 7.29 11.53
CA HIS A 880 24.76 6.62 10.59
C HIS A 880 24.15 6.47 9.19
N GLU A 881 25.01 6.21 8.20
CA GLU A 881 24.67 5.93 6.81
C GLU A 881 24.07 7.09 5.99
N ILE A 882 22.74 7.30 5.96
CA ILE A 882 22.10 8.35 5.12
C ILE A 882 21.94 9.69 5.85
N ASN A 883 22.22 9.73 7.16
CA ASN A 883 21.83 10.83 8.03
C ASN A 883 20.31 11.14 7.89
N PHE A 884 19.91 12.41 7.93
CA PHE A 884 18.50 12.84 7.83
C PHE A 884 18.35 13.78 6.62
N VAL A 885 17.41 13.52 5.72
CA VAL A 885 17.26 14.21 4.43
C VAL A 885 15.88 14.83 4.27
N ASN A 886 15.71 15.81 3.41
CA ASN A 886 14.40 16.40 3.10
C ASN A 886 13.65 15.62 2.01
N ILE A 887 12.44 16.08 1.66
CA ILE A 887 11.61 15.48 0.61
C ILE A 887 12.28 15.39 -0.77
N ASN A 888 13.42 16.05 -1.00
CA ASN A 888 14.15 16.02 -2.26
C ASN A 888 15.46 15.21 -2.17
N TYR A 889 15.61 14.37 -1.12
CA TYR A 889 16.84 13.63 -0.82
C TYR A 889 18.09 14.51 -0.68
N LYS A 890 17.93 15.77 -0.24
CA LYS A 890 19.03 16.66 0.13
C LYS A 890 19.18 16.70 1.65
N GLU A 891 20.31 17.18 2.15
CA GLU A 891 20.48 17.42 3.59
C GLU A 891 19.31 18.24 4.15
N PHE A 892 18.76 17.79 5.27
CA PHE A 892 17.62 18.46 5.89
C PHE A 892 18.05 19.74 6.62
N ASP A 893 17.34 20.83 6.33
CA ASP A 893 17.47 22.12 7.02
C ASP A 893 16.10 22.82 7.10
N ALA A 894 15.62 23.03 8.33
CA ALA A 894 14.38 23.75 8.59
C ALA A 894 14.60 25.24 8.92
N SER A 895 15.84 25.72 9.02
CA SER A 895 16.14 27.09 9.47
C SER A 895 15.50 28.18 8.59
N GLY A 896 15.38 27.90 7.29
CA GLY A 896 14.74 28.77 6.29
C GLY A 896 13.22 28.65 6.20
N TRP A 897 12.57 27.75 6.95
CA TRP A 897 11.11 27.60 6.87
C TRP A 897 10.38 28.86 7.34
N LYS A 898 9.24 29.16 6.70
CA LYS A 898 8.29 30.13 7.24
C LYS A 898 7.64 29.54 8.50
N LEU A 899 7.24 30.41 9.43
CA LEU A 899 6.42 29.99 10.56
C LEU A 899 5.11 29.42 10.05
N MET A 900 4.76 28.23 10.53
CA MET A 900 3.47 27.62 10.24
C MET A 900 2.40 28.18 11.17
N ASP A 901 1.18 28.28 10.66
CA ASP A 901 0.02 28.63 11.49
C ASP A 901 -0.11 27.64 12.66
N SER A 902 -0.63 28.11 13.80
CA SER A 902 -0.84 27.29 14.98
C SER A 902 -2.01 27.81 15.80
N GLY A 903 -2.84 26.90 16.32
CA GLY A 903 -3.97 27.24 17.19
C GLY A 903 -5.34 27.24 16.51
N LEU A 904 -6.32 27.81 17.19
CA LEU A 904 -7.68 28.01 16.70
C LEU A 904 -7.77 29.37 16.02
N LEU A 905 -7.97 29.38 14.70
CA LEU A 905 -8.04 30.58 13.88
C LEU A 905 -9.50 30.99 13.59
N GLY A 906 -10.44 30.04 13.65
CA GLY A 906 -11.87 30.31 13.48
C GLY A 906 -12.29 30.62 12.04
N PRO A 907 -13.46 31.25 11.84
CA PRO A 907 -14.43 31.58 12.89
C PRO A 907 -15.02 30.32 13.53
N VAL A 908 -15.36 30.39 14.81
CA VAL A 908 -16.08 29.31 15.50
C VAL A 908 -17.57 29.66 15.49
N ARG A 909 -18.42 28.71 15.09
CA ARG A 909 -19.86 28.92 14.91
C ARG A 909 -20.65 27.76 15.48
N ILE A 910 -21.84 28.03 16.00
CA ILE A 910 -22.84 26.97 16.26
C ILE A 910 -23.95 27.14 15.24
N LEU A 911 -24.19 26.07 14.48
CA LEU A 911 -25.22 26.00 13.46
C LEU A 911 -26.35 25.10 13.96
N SER A 912 -27.58 25.56 13.79
CA SER A 912 -28.80 24.75 13.94
C SER A 912 -29.27 24.25 12.59
N TYR A 913 -29.85 23.06 12.54
CA TYR A 913 -30.51 22.49 11.35
C TYR A 913 -31.76 21.71 11.74
#